data_AF-A0A219B4B8-F1
#
_entry.id   AF-A0A219B4B8-F1
#
_cell.length_a   1.000
_cell.length_b   1.000
_cell.length_c   1.000
_cell.angle_alpha   90.00
_cell.angle_beta   90.00
_cell.angle_gamma   90.00
#
_symmetry.space_group_name_H-M   'P 1'
#
loop_
_entity.id
_entity.type
_entity.pdbx_description
1 polymer ?
#
loop_
_entity_poly.entity_id
_entity_poly.type
_entity_poly.pdbx_seq_one_letter_code
_entity_poly.pdbx_strand_id
1 'polypeptide(L)'
;MCQVCSTGIDSAGATSFQTTGSGILAATDVIVASSSQIASVADINTALVDQLDSGNFWYLSNGGYTSLGLPSEISFGFPTSGDFASTYTESNGFAAATATQQEAARLAVQLWDDLIPVSLVEAADGNTADIKVSTSSTGVSYAHAYYPSRADMQTTTVDRISGSVWLREGHGNFNNPSPGNYGFQTIIHELGHALGLDHAGNYNGGSPQYGKTSDGWMFAEDSYQYTVMSYFTASNTGADWFAGTSLRAQTPMLYDVMAIQQIYGVDTTTRTGDTVYGFNRNDGHRIFDFAVNAKPILTIWDAGGTDTIDLSGFSANQTLDLREGAYSDIAADLSSNLAIAYGAVIENGVGGSGDDTITGNDAANVLSGLDGHDILTGGAGDDSLLGGAGDDILRGGDGYDIVTIDAVSTEVTIAEANGTLYISGADGYDTLFDDIEAVQFRDTLLTYAALLGEAETAQDEVFDFAAAAMFSYGGTAQDVSVTTLETGSGSLEIGGNTWKLFGLDYNVTENTVLRFEFRTSAEGEIMGIGLETDSSISKNLFFQLAGSDSWGTGGFSYTGDGDWQAFEIPVGEFFTGNFPYLSIVVDADSGAAGLAEFRDVQLIEDAAAPVDPVDGGIRFDFTQSTIGSLADQGETVAAIERTDNSFLFTGNGWKTFDLNYEVTADTIIRFDFRSSVEGEIQGIGFDSDGRTDADEFFQLAGTQSYGISGFSYTGDGDWQTFEISVGDYLQGFMTSLLVVNDDDGAKQANIEIRDLVIFEESEGPPSASDETLDLSALAISGYAGQDDRVTALERTEDSILLEGNSWKSLAVGYDIDENSYVSFRFRSDAVGEIIGIGFDDDNSLDKTELFQLGGSQSFGIDDFVYTGDGEWQEFLIPLGEYLSGTKDRIYFAADDDGNEAASVELADIRIFQMDDSPASASDAFAAETPPADILPLVEMLPPDMHIDDLPFIA
;
A
#
# COMPACT_ATOMS: atom_id res chain seq x y z
N MET A 1 -30.00 -51.98 22.49
CA MET A 1 -30.51 -53.02 23.42
C MET A 1 -29.30 -53.75 24.01
N CYS A 2 -29.30 -53.99 25.34
CA CYS A 2 -28.24 -54.57 26.19
C CYS A 2 -27.06 -53.66 26.58
N GLN A 3 -26.54 -53.65 27.81
CA GLN A 3 -27.06 -53.33 29.17
C GLN A 3 -25.85 -53.41 30.12
N VAL A 4 -25.50 -52.30 30.79
CA VAL A 4 -24.96 -52.16 32.16
C VAL A 4 -23.69 -52.92 32.58
N CYS A 5 -22.62 -52.21 32.97
CA CYS A 5 -22.19 -52.05 34.38
C CYS A 5 -20.98 -51.08 34.54
N SER A 6 -21.10 -50.27 35.60
CA SER A 6 -20.21 -49.26 36.20
C SER A 6 -18.80 -49.71 36.62
N THR A 7 -17.82 -48.79 36.65
CA THR A 7 -17.15 -48.21 37.86
C THR A 7 -15.85 -47.45 37.50
N GLY A 8 -15.61 -46.29 38.11
CA GLY A 8 -14.27 -45.93 38.64
C GLY A 8 -13.50 -44.82 37.91
N ILE A 9 -13.43 -43.66 38.58
CA ILE A 9 -12.49 -42.54 38.40
C ILE A 9 -11.07 -43.02 38.75
N ASP A 10 -10.05 -42.73 37.93
CA ASP A 10 -8.92 -41.83 38.26
C ASP A 10 -7.79 -41.81 37.20
N SER A 11 -7.31 -40.59 36.95
CA SER A 11 -6.00 -40.09 36.50
C SER A 11 -4.95 -40.95 35.74
N ALA A 12 -4.42 -40.29 34.70
CA ALA A 12 -3.05 -40.30 34.16
C ALA A 12 -2.59 -41.40 33.19
N GLY A 13 -2.05 -40.94 32.05
CA GLY A 13 -0.89 -41.56 31.40
C GLY A 13 -1.14 -42.17 30.03
N ALA A 14 -0.56 -41.54 29.01
CA ALA A 14 -0.54 -41.92 27.60
C ALA A 14 -0.19 -43.40 27.31
N THR A 15 -0.80 -43.98 26.27
CA THR A 15 -0.13 -44.47 25.04
C THR A 15 -1.08 -45.31 24.16
N SER A 16 -1.16 -44.91 22.88
CA SER A 16 -1.41 -45.68 21.64
C SER A 16 -2.43 -46.82 21.61
N PHE A 17 -3.39 -46.80 20.67
CA PHE A 17 -3.69 -47.97 19.81
C PHE A 17 -4.45 -47.58 18.52
N GLN A 18 -3.73 -47.74 17.41
CA GLN A 18 -4.12 -48.19 16.06
C GLN A 18 -5.57 -47.99 15.58
N THR A 19 -5.70 -47.10 14.60
CA THR A 19 -6.69 -47.20 13.53
C THR A 19 -6.30 -48.32 12.56
N THR A 20 -7.13 -49.36 12.46
CA THR A 20 -7.09 -50.31 11.32
C THR A 20 -8.08 -49.81 10.28
N GLY A 21 -7.59 -49.51 9.08
CA GLY A 21 -8.29 -48.74 8.08
C GLY A 21 -9.01 -49.55 7.00
N SER A 22 -9.59 -48.79 6.07
CA SER A 22 -9.73 -49.00 4.61
C SER A 22 -10.70 -47.92 4.09
N GLY A 23 -10.38 -46.96 3.22
CA GLY A 23 -9.15 -46.60 2.52
C GLY A 23 -9.48 -45.70 1.31
N ILE A 24 -8.65 -44.66 1.11
CA ILE A 24 -8.18 -44.09 -0.17
C ILE A 24 -9.18 -43.10 -0.84
N LEU A 25 -8.86 -41.81 -1.11
CA LEU A 25 -7.67 -41.19 -1.72
C LEU A 25 -7.20 -39.93 -0.97
N ALA A 26 -5.88 -39.76 -0.88
CA ALA A 26 -5.19 -38.61 -0.32
C ALA A 26 -4.88 -37.55 -1.39
N ALA A 27 -4.98 -36.28 -1.01
CA ALA A 27 -4.18 -35.20 -1.55
C ALA A 27 -3.43 -34.60 -0.35
N THR A 28 -2.14 -34.92 -0.25
CA THR A 28 -1.17 -34.32 0.65
C THR A 28 -0.44 -33.25 -0.13
N ASP A 29 -0.46 -32.01 0.36
CA ASP A 29 0.69 -31.11 0.48
C ASP A 29 0.19 -29.86 1.23
N VAL A 30 0.33 -29.85 2.55
CA VAL A 30 0.25 -28.65 3.39
C VAL A 30 1.66 -28.42 3.91
N ILE A 31 2.25 -27.32 3.48
CA ILE A 31 3.58 -26.87 3.88
C ILE A 31 3.50 -26.50 5.36
N VAL A 32 4.25 -27.21 6.20
CA VAL A 32 4.55 -26.81 7.57
C VAL A 32 5.89 -26.07 7.52
N ALA A 33 5.85 -24.74 7.64
CA ALA A 33 7.03 -23.93 7.92
C ALA A 33 7.18 -23.76 9.44
N SER A 34 8.44 -23.70 9.89
CA SER A 34 8.86 -23.89 11.27
C SER A 34 9.12 -22.58 12.03
N SER A 35 8.47 -22.45 13.20
CA SER A 35 8.88 -21.82 14.46
C SER A 35 9.86 -20.62 14.47
N SER A 36 9.34 -19.43 14.79
CA SER A 36 9.61 -18.71 16.05
C SER A 36 8.62 -17.54 16.20
N GLN A 37 7.88 -17.52 17.32
CA GLN A 37 6.90 -16.50 17.76
C GLN A 37 5.75 -16.19 16.78
N ILE A 38 4.80 -17.12 16.66
CA ILE A 38 3.47 -16.88 16.06
C ILE A 38 2.49 -16.91 17.23
N ALA A 39 1.54 -15.98 17.30
CA ALA A 39 0.35 -16.12 18.11
C ALA A 39 -0.33 -17.46 17.75
N SER A 40 -0.09 -18.48 18.56
CA SER A 40 -0.29 -19.87 18.17
C SER A 40 -1.70 -20.16 17.66
N VAL A 41 -1.79 -21.16 16.77
CA VAL A 41 -2.94 -22.01 16.36
C VAL A 41 -3.74 -22.61 17.56
N ALA A 42 -3.74 -21.98 18.74
CA ALA A 42 -4.27 -22.49 20.00
C ALA A 42 -5.77 -22.20 20.23
N ASP A 43 -6.40 -21.29 19.48
CA ASP A 43 -7.79 -20.86 19.78
C ASP A 43 -8.85 -21.16 18.71
N ILE A 44 -8.47 -21.71 17.55
CA ILE A 44 -9.44 -22.13 16.52
C ILE A 44 -10.26 -23.33 17.03
N ASN A 45 -11.56 -23.16 17.18
CA ASN A 45 -12.47 -24.26 17.51
C ASN A 45 -12.81 -25.08 16.24
N THR A 46 -11.86 -25.89 15.78
CA THR A 46 -12.03 -26.78 14.61
C THR A 46 -13.22 -27.73 14.74
N ALA A 47 -13.62 -28.11 15.95
CA ALA A 47 -14.81 -28.95 16.17
C ALA A 47 -16.13 -28.20 15.89
N LEU A 48 -16.16 -26.88 16.10
CA LEU A 48 -17.29 -26.05 15.69
C LEU A 48 -17.31 -25.88 14.16
N VAL A 49 -16.17 -25.65 13.52
CA VAL A 49 -16.07 -25.58 12.04
C VAL A 49 -16.55 -26.90 11.41
N ASP A 50 -16.11 -28.05 11.94
CA ASP A 50 -16.57 -29.37 11.52
C ASP A 50 -18.07 -29.60 11.78
N GLN A 51 -18.65 -28.98 12.81
CA GLN A 51 -20.09 -29.03 13.07
C GLN A 51 -20.89 -28.17 12.08
N LEU A 52 -20.31 -27.04 11.64
CA LEU A 52 -20.91 -26.18 10.63
C LEU A 52 -20.88 -26.82 9.24
N ASP A 53 -19.95 -27.71 8.93
CA ASP A 53 -20.00 -28.49 7.67
C ASP A 53 -21.09 -29.59 7.75
N SER A 54 -22.21 -29.40 7.05
CA SER A 54 -23.29 -30.40 7.01
C SER A 54 -22.92 -31.68 6.26
N GLY A 55 -21.82 -31.68 5.51
CA GLY A 55 -21.42 -32.71 4.56
C GLY A 55 -22.23 -32.70 3.25
N ASN A 56 -23.10 -31.69 3.05
CA ASN A 56 -23.89 -31.50 1.83
C ASN A 56 -23.38 -30.27 1.07
N PHE A 57 -22.87 -30.47 -0.14
CA PHE A 57 -22.27 -29.40 -0.95
C PHE A 57 -22.60 -29.55 -2.43
N TRP A 58 -22.40 -28.48 -3.20
CA TRP A 58 -22.57 -28.49 -4.65
C TRP A 58 -21.41 -29.22 -5.34
N TYR A 59 -21.69 -30.14 -6.27
CA TYR A 59 -20.67 -30.92 -6.97
C TYR A 59 -21.09 -31.27 -8.40
N LEU A 60 -20.12 -31.57 -9.26
CA LEU A 60 -20.35 -31.98 -10.65
C LEU A 60 -20.91 -33.41 -10.74
N SER A 61 -22.07 -33.57 -11.39
CA SER A 61 -22.61 -34.90 -11.74
C SER A 61 -22.01 -35.43 -13.04
N ASN A 62 -20.69 -35.69 -13.08
CA ASN A 62 -20.12 -36.36 -14.25
C ASN A 62 -20.59 -37.82 -14.29
N GLY A 63 -21.37 -38.15 -15.32
CA GLY A 63 -21.94 -39.47 -15.55
C GLY A 63 -20.89 -40.58 -15.46
N GLY A 64 -20.96 -41.37 -14.39
CA GLY A 64 -20.09 -42.51 -14.13
C GLY A 64 -19.01 -42.19 -13.09
N TYR A 65 -19.24 -42.69 -11.87
CA TYR A 65 -18.37 -42.63 -10.70
C TYR A 65 -16.87 -42.75 -11.05
N THR A 66 -16.09 -41.68 -10.80
CA THR A 66 -14.72 -41.77 -10.22
C THR A 66 -14.06 -40.43 -9.80
N SER A 67 -14.64 -39.25 -10.04
CA SER A 67 -14.16 -38.00 -9.41
C SER A 67 -15.30 -37.00 -9.21
N LEU A 68 -15.70 -36.77 -7.96
CA LEU A 68 -16.57 -35.64 -7.59
C LEU A 68 -15.66 -34.42 -7.52
N GLY A 69 -15.84 -33.46 -8.41
CA GLY A 69 -15.19 -32.15 -8.34
C GLY A 69 -16.22 -31.08 -8.00
N LEU A 70 -15.77 -29.96 -7.43
CA LEU A 70 -16.59 -28.77 -7.24
C LEU A 70 -17.01 -28.19 -8.61
N PRO A 71 -18.21 -27.60 -8.71
CA PRO A 71 -18.60 -26.88 -9.91
C PRO A 71 -17.77 -25.60 -10.04
N SER A 72 -17.63 -25.08 -11.27
CA SER A 72 -17.03 -23.75 -11.50
C SER A 72 -18.02 -22.61 -11.23
N GLU A 73 -19.32 -22.91 -11.19
CA GLU A 73 -20.38 -21.93 -10.98
C GLU A 73 -21.55 -22.60 -10.24
N ILE A 74 -22.18 -21.86 -9.31
CA ILE A 74 -23.48 -22.20 -8.72
C ILE A 74 -24.45 -21.08 -9.07
N SER A 75 -25.56 -21.43 -9.72
CA SER A 75 -26.53 -20.43 -10.12
C SER A 75 -27.48 -20.07 -8.98
N PHE A 76 -27.75 -18.79 -8.75
CA PHE A 76 -28.83 -18.34 -7.85
C PHE A 76 -29.91 -17.59 -8.62
N GLY A 77 -31.11 -17.45 -8.06
CA GLY A 77 -32.13 -16.64 -8.71
C GLY A 77 -33.45 -16.55 -7.95
N PHE A 78 -34.36 -15.78 -8.55
CA PHE A 78 -35.64 -15.42 -7.97
C PHE A 78 -36.78 -16.02 -8.79
N PRO A 79 -37.35 -17.17 -8.38
CA PRO A 79 -38.49 -17.75 -9.07
C PRO A 79 -39.66 -16.77 -9.22
N THR A 80 -40.34 -16.87 -10.37
CA THR A 80 -41.54 -16.08 -10.66
C THR A 80 -42.82 -16.93 -10.63
N SER A 81 -42.69 -18.25 -10.59
CA SER A 81 -43.77 -19.21 -10.41
C SER A 81 -43.44 -20.23 -9.32
N GLY A 82 -44.48 -20.74 -8.66
CA GLY A 82 -44.37 -21.80 -7.65
C GLY A 82 -44.24 -23.19 -8.28
N ASP A 83 -43.49 -23.34 -9.37
CA ASP A 83 -43.30 -24.58 -10.14
C ASP A 83 -42.33 -25.53 -9.41
N PHE A 84 -42.67 -25.81 -8.15
CA PHE A 84 -42.06 -26.82 -7.29
C PHE A 84 -43.02 -28.01 -7.17
N ALA A 85 -42.50 -29.19 -6.84
CA ALA A 85 -43.36 -30.36 -6.70
C ALA A 85 -44.47 -30.10 -5.67
N SER A 86 -45.73 -30.33 -6.05
CA SER A 86 -46.92 -30.02 -5.22
C SER A 86 -46.99 -30.74 -3.87
N THR A 87 -46.06 -31.66 -3.61
CA THR A 87 -45.87 -32.31 -2.30
C THR A 87 -45.24 -31.39 -1.27
N TYR A 88 -44.55 -30.33 -1.69
CA TYR A 88 -44.03 -29.29 -0.79
C TYR A 88 -45.15 -28.31 -0.45
N THR A 89 -45.26 -28.00 0.84
CA THR A 89 -46.36 -27.17 1.34
C THR A 89 -46.21 -25.71 0.94
N GLU A 90 -44.98 -25.27 0.74
CA GLU A 90 -44.49 -23.94 0.39
C GLU A 90 -44.99 -23.54 -1.01
N SER A 91 -45.02 -24.48 -1.95
CA SER A 91 -45.49 -24.27 -3.32
C SER A 91 -46.94 -23.76 -3.38
N ASN A 92 -47.78 -24.12 -2.40
CA ASN A 92 -49.19 -23.70 -2.38
C ASN A 92 -49.38 -22.22 -2.00
N GLY A 93 -48.42 -21.66 -1.27
CA GLY A 93 -48.46 -20.30 -0.73
C GLY A 93 -47.41 -19.40 -1.35
N PHE A 94 -46.75 -19.86 -2.42
CA PHE A 94 -45.66 -19.18 -3.09
C PHE A 94 -46.01 -17.74 -3.47
N ALA A 95 -45.05 -16.85 -3.23
CA ALA A 95 -44.99 -15.52 -3.80
C ALA A 95 -43.54 -15.18 -4.18
N ALA A 96 -43.38 -14.51 -5.31
CA ALA A 96 -42.08 -14.04 -5.78
C ALA A 96 -41.48 -13.04 -4.77
N ALA A 97 -40.16 -13.08 -4.62
CA ALA A 97 -39.44 -12.12 -3.78
C ALA A 97 -39.64 -10.69 -4.33
N THR A 98 -39.85 -9.73 -3.42
CA THR A 98 -39.96 -8.31 -3.79
C THR A 98 -38.60 -7.76 -4.26
N ALA A 99 -38.59 -6.63 -4.98
CA ALA A 99 -37.33 -6.01 -5.43
C ALA A 99 -36.33 -5.79 -4.29
N THR A 100 -36.79 -5.27 -3.15
CA THR A 100 -35.98 -5.07 -1.94
C THR A 100 -35.42 -6.39 -1.38
N GLN A 101 -36.20 -7.47 -1.41
CA GLN A 101 -35.70 -8.80 -1.00
C GLN A 101 -34.68 -9.35 -1.99
N GLN A 102 -34.84 -9.10 -3.29
CA GLN A 102 -33.90 -9.50 -4.31
C GLN A 102 -32.56 -8.75 -4.18
N GLU A 103 -32.60 -7.43 -3.97
CA GLU A 103 -31.40 -6.62 -3.73
C GLU A 103 -30.63 -7.08 -2.50
N ALA A 104 -31.33 -7.31 -1.37
CA ALA A 104 -30.73 -7.87 -0.18
C ALA A 104 -30.12 -9.26 -0.40
N ALA A 105 -30.79 -10.12 -1.16
CA ALA A 105 -30.27 -11.44 -1.49
C ALA A 105 -29.06 -11.39 -2.44
N ARG A 106 -29.03 -10.48 -3.42
CA ARG A 106 -27.86 -10.28 -4.29
C ARG A 106 -26.64 -9.87 -3.49
N LEU A 107 -26.79 -8.89 -2.59
CA LEU A 107 -25.72 -8.48 -1.70
C LEU A 107 -25.25 -9.64 -0.80
N ALA A 108 -26.18 -10.38 -0.20
CA ALA A 108 -25.83 -11.52 0.63
C ALA A 108 -25.13 -12.65 -0.16
N VAL A 109 -25.49 -12.85 -1.44
CA VAL A 109 -24.79 -13.80 -2.32
C VAL A 109 -23.38 -13.32 -2.64
N GLN A 110 -23.20 -12.03 -2.97
CA GLN A 110 -21.88 -11.46 -3.21
C GLN A 110 -20.95 -11.67 -2.00
N LEU A 111 -21.44 -11.48 -0.78
CA LEU A 111 -20.67 -11.70 0.44
C LEU A 111 -20.26 -13.17 0.68
N TRP A 112 -20.99 -14.14 0.10
CA TRP A 112 -20.56 -15.54 0.10
C TRP A 112 -19.63 -15.86 -1.07
N ASP A 113 -19.85 -15.22 -2.23
CA ASP A 113 -19.04 -15.36 -3.45
C ASP A 113 -17.60 -14.94 -3.21
N ASP A 114 -17.40 -13.78 -2.56
CA ASP A 114 -16.09 -13.23 -2.18
C ASP A 114 -15.19 -14.20 -1.37
N LEU A 115 -15.77 -15.23 -0.76
CA LEU A 115 -15.06 -16.14 0.17
C LEU A 115 -14.58 -17.43 -0.50
N ILE A 116 -15.16 -17.82 -1.64
CA ILE A 116 -14.95 -19.14 -2.24
C ILE A 116 -14.64 -19.05 -3.75
N PRO A 117 -13.81 -19.96 -4.29
CA PRO A 117 -13.42 -19.91 -5.70
C PRO A 117 -14.55 -20.31 -6.67
N VAL A 118 -15.73 -20.64 -6.16
CA VAL A 118 -16.90 -21.05 -6.97
C VAL A 118 -17.79 -19.84 -7.19
N SER A 119 -17.88 -19.36 -8.43
CA SER A 119 -18.67 -18.17 -8.72
C SER A 119 -20.18 -18.39 -8.53
N LEU A 120 -20.84 -17.48 -7.81
CA LEU A 120 -22.27 -17.44 -7.57
C LEU A 120 -22.95 -16.49 -8.54
N VAL A 121 -23.59 -17.03 -9.57
CA VAL A 121 -24.07 -16.23 -10.72
C VAL A 121 -25.59 -16.20 -10.77
N GLU A 122 -26.17 -15.02 -11.03
CA GLU A 122 -27.63 -14.89 -11.16
C GLU A 122 -28.12 -15.53 -12.46
N ALA A 123 -29.02 -16.50 -12.35
CA ALA A 123 -29.63 -17.18 -13.48
C ALA A 123 -30.60 -16.26 -14.24
N ALA A 124 -30.54 -16.30 -15.57
CA ALA A 124 -31.48 -15.58 -16.43
C ALA A 124 -32.96 -15.95 -16.20
N ASP A 125 -33.22 -17.20 -15.76
CA ASP A 125 -34.52 -17.66 -15.27
C ASP A 125 -34.37 -18.24 -13.87
N GLY A 126 -34.80 -17.48 -12.86
CA GLY A 126 -34.72 -17.86 -11.46
C GLY A 126 -35.47 -19.15 -11.10
N ASN A 127 -36.42 -19.62 -11.93
CA ASN A 127 -37.05 -20.93 -11.70
C ASN A 127 -36.10 -22.11 -11.97
N THR A 128 -35.03 -21.87 -12.73
CA THR A 128 -34.03 -22.89 -13.11
C THR A 128 -32.75 -22.85 -12.29
N ALA A 129 -32.59 -21.83 -11.44
CA ALA A 129 -31.43 -21.65 -10.58
C ALA A 129 -31.23 -22.84 -9.62
N ASP A 130 -29.98 -23.05 -9.21
CA ASP A 130 -29.60 -24.03 -8.19
C ASP A 130 -30.04 -23.56 -6.80
N ILE A 131 -29.77 -22.30 -6.47
CA ILE A 131 -30.25 -21.63 -5.25
C ILE A 131 -31.44 -20.75 -5.62
N LYS A 132 -32.59 -21.00 -4.99
CA LYS A 132 -33.84 -20.30 -5.30
C LYS A 132 -34.32 -19.52 -4.09
N VAL A 133 -34.29 -18.18 -4.16
CA VAL A 133 -34.77 -17.33 -3.07
C VAL A 133 -36.23 -16.97 -3.31
N SER A 134 -37.12 -17.46 -2.44
CA SER A 134 -38.57 -17.37 -2.60
C SER A 134 -39.26 -17.00 -1.30
N THR A 135 -40.53 -16.59 -1.39
CA THR A 135 -41.37 -16.41 -0.21
C THR A 135 -42.58 -17.34 -0.25
N SER A 136 -43.12 -17.69 0.92
CA SER A 136 -44.37 -18.43 0.99
C SER A 136 -45.19 -18.09 2.23
N SER A 137 -46.51 -18.07 2.05
CA SER A 137 -47.51 -17.93 3.12
C SER A 137 -47.89 -19.27 3.78
N THR A 138 -47.42 -20.39 3.24
CA THR A 138 -47.65 -21.76 3.75
C THR A 138 -46.33 -22.51 3.92
N GLY A 139 -46.24 -23.42 4.89
CA GLY A 139 -45.03 -24.24 5.11
C GLY A 139 -43.83 -23.51 5.73
N VAL A 140 -43.84 -22.16 5.79
CA VAL A 140 -42.73 -21.36 6.33
C VAL A 140 -43.13 -20.73 7.67
N SER A 141 -42.43 -21.09 8.75
CA SER A 141 -42.68 -20.56 10.11
C SER A 141 -42.09 -19.16 10.31
N TYR A 142 -40.83 -18.98 9.92
CA TYR A 142 -40.09 -17.72 9.90
C TYR A 142 -39.27 -17.61 8.61
N ALA A 143 -38.24 -18.45 8.49
CA ALA A 143 -37.51 -18.75 7.27
C ALA A 143 -36.96 -20.19 7.40
N HIS A 144 -36.55 -20.79 6.28
CA HIS A 144 -35.72 -22.00 6.25
C HIS A 144 -35.13 -22.18 4.85
N ALA A 145 -34.11 -23.01 4.74
CA ALA A 145 -33.53 -23.45 3.48
C ALA A 145 -33.38 -24.97 3.43
N TYR A 146 -33.11 -25.46 2.22
CA TYR A 146 -32.78 -26.85 1.96
C TYR A 146 -31.31 -26.97 1.54
N TYR A 147 -30.57 -27.88 2.18
CA TYR A 147 -29.20 -28.18 1.77
C TYR A 147 -29.11 -28.61 0.29
N PRO A 148 -27.91 -28.51 -0.32
CA PRO A 148 -27.63 -29.19 -1.57
C PRO A 148 -27.92 -30.69 -1.46
N SER A 149 -28.73 -31.28 -2.35
CA SER A 149 -29.02 -32.72 -2.32
C SER A 149 -28.60 -33.45 -3.58
N ARG A 150 -27.77 -34.48 -3.39
CA ARG A 150 -27.31 -35.38 -4.44
C ARG A 150 -28.42 -36.08 -5.22
N ALA A 151 -29.56 -36.33 -4.61
CA ALA A 151 -30.68 -37.01 -5.27
C ALA A 151 -31.42 -36.08 -6.25
N ASP A 152 -31.58 -34.80 -5.89
CA ASP A 152 -32.33 -33.81 -6.68
C ASP A 152 -31.48 -33.23 -7.81
N MET A 153 -30.16 -33.12 -7.62
CA MET A 153 -29.20 -32.58 -8.61
C MET A 153 -28.98 -33.48 -9.83
N GLN A 154 -29.49 -34.73 -9.81
CA GLN A 154 -29.47 -35.63 -10.97
C GLN A 154 -30.68 -35.47 -11.90
N THR A 155 -31.60 -34.54 -11.59
CA THR A 155 -32.85 -34.33 -12.34
C THR A 155 -32.79 -33.01 -13.12
N THR A 156 -33.22 -33.02 -14.39
CA THR A 156 -33.21 -31.82 -15.27
C THR A 156 -34.54 -31.05 -15.21
N THR A 157 -35.26 -31.10 -14.09
CA THR A 157 -36.63 -30.58 -13.96
C THR A 157 -36.68 -29.33 -13.09
N VAL A 158 -37.56 -28.38 -13.43
CA VAL A 158 -37.84 -27.13 -12.69
C VAL A 158 -38.29 -27.37 -11.22
N ASP A 159 -38.78 -28.57 -10.91
CA ASP A 159 -39.31 -28.99 -9.60
C ASP A 159 -38.28 -29.16 -8.46
N ARG A 160 -37.00 -28.78 -8.65
CA ARG A 160 -35.93 -28.95 -7.64
C ARG A 160 -36.15 -28.04 -6.42
N ILE A 161 -36.21 -28.63 -5.22
CA ILE A 161 -36.33 -27.90 -3.93
C ILE A 161 -34.97 -27.71 -3.22
N SER A 162 -33.99 -28.55 -3.52
CA SER A 162 -32.64 -28.44 -2.96
C SER A 162 -32.03 -27.07 -3.26
N GLY A 163 -31.33 -26.49 -2.29
CA GLY A 163 -30.80 -25.12 -2.40
C GLY A 163 -31.84 -24.01 -2.28
N SER A 164 -33.14 -24.32 -2.15
CA SER A 164 -34.16 -23.29 -2.08
C SER A 164 -34.20 -22.65 -0.69
N VAL A 165 -34.21 -21.32 -0.67
CA VAL A 165 -34.37 -20.45 0.50
C VAL A 165 -35.80 -19.94 0.53
N TRP A 166 -36.48 -20.11 1.66
CA TRP A 166 -37.87 -19.72 1.85
C TRP A 166 -38.03 -18.73 2.99
N LEU A 167 -38.47 -17.51 2.66
CA LEU A 167 -38.83 -16.48 3.63
C LEU A 167 -40.35 -16.47 3.86
N ARG A 168 -40.79 -16.18 5.08
CA ARG A 168 -42.22 -16.07 5.37
C ARG A 168 -42.83 -14.84 4.72
N GLU A 169 -43.79 -15.06 3.83
CA GLU A 169 -44.53 -13.99 3.15
C GLU A 169 -45.26 -13.09 4.16
N GLY A 170 -45.18 -11.78 3.94
CA GLY A 170 -45.80 -10.75 4.78
C GLY A 170 -45.19 -10.54 6.17
N HIS A 171 -44.07 -11.20 6.50
CA HIS A 171 -43.40 -10.99 7.79
C HIS A 171 -42.60 -9.67 7.81
N GLY A 172 -42.79 -8.86 8.87
CA GLY A 172 -42.26 -7.49 8.94
C GLY A 172 -40.75 -7.34 8.69
N ASN A 173 -39.94 -8.28 9.20
CA ASN A 173 -38.48 -8.25 9.03
C ASN A 173 -38.03 -8.40 7.56
N PHE A 174 -38.85 -9.02 6.70
CA PHE A 174 -38.54 -9.22 5.29
C PHE A 174 -39.18 -8.17 4.38
N ASN A 175 -39.85 -7.14 4.94
CA ASN A 175 -40.37 -6.03 4.14
C ASN A 175 -39.24 -5.10 3.66
N ASN A 176 -38.20 -4.93 4.47
CA ASN A 176 -37.04 -4.09 4.16
C ASN A 176 -35.76 -4.71 4.76
N PRO A 177 -35.34 -5.90 4.29
CA PRO A 177 -34.04 -6.46 4.69
C PRO A 177 -32.92 -5.53 4.23
N SER A 178 -32.06 -5.13 5.16
CA SER A 178 -30.91 -4.25 4.92
C SER A 178 -29.79 -4.61 5.90
N PRO A 179 -28.51 -4.34 5.55
CA PRO A 179 -27.39 -4.52 6.48
C PRO A 179 -27.68 -3.98 7.88
N GLY A 180 -27.27 -4.73 8.89
CA GLY A 180 -27.47 -4.40 10.31
C GLY A 180 -28.80 -4.85 10.90
N ASN A 181 -29.76 -5.31 10.08
CA ASN A 181 -31.05 -5.77 10.56
C ASN A 181 -31.24 -7.30 10.49
N TYR A 182 -32.22 -7.81 11.26
CA TYR A 182 -32.43 -9.25 11.39
C TYR A 182 -32.97 -9.91 10.12
N GLY A 183 -33.66 -9.17 9.25
CA GLY A 183 -34.12 -9.69 7.96
C GLY A 183 -32.95 -10.02 7.03
N PHE A 184 -31.94 -9.13 6.98
CA PHE A 184 -30.74 -9.33 6.16
C PHE A 184 -29.85 -10.45 6.71
N GLN A 185 -29.55 -10.47 8.02
CA GLN A 185 -28.81 -11.58 8.63
C GLN A 185 -29.49 -12.94 8.38
N THR A 186 -30.82 -12.99 8.41
CA THR A 186 -31.57 -14.23 8.08
C THR A 186 -31.29 -14.66 6.63
N ILE A 187 -31.22 -13.72 5.67
CA ILE A 187 -30.94 -14.08 4.28
C ILE A 187 -29.53 -14.66 4.15
N ILE A 188 -28.51 -14.07 4.81
CA ILE A 188 -27.15 -14.62 4.86
C ILE A 188 -27.16 -16.03 5.45
N HIS A 189 -27.85 -16.24 6.58
CA HIS A 189 -28.00 -17.52 7.27
C HIS A 189 -28.61 -18.61 6.38
N GLU A 190 -29.74 -18.31 5.74
CA GLU A 190 -30.42 -19.29 4.89
C GLU A 190 -29.63 -19.62 3.61
N LEU A 191 -28.86 -18.65 3.09
CA LEU A 191 -27.90 -18.90 2.01
C LEU A 191 -26.76 -19.82 2.48
N GLY A 192 -26.26 -19.66 3.71
CA GLY A 192 -25.30 -20.59 4.33
C GLY A 192 -25.80 -22.03 4.31
N HIS A 193 -27.06 -22.27 4.71
CA HIS A 193 -27.70 -23.58 4.57
C HIS A 193 -27.81 -24.05 3.11
N ALA A 194 -28.18 -23.18 2.18
CA ALA A 194 -28.27 -23.51 0.76
C ALA A 194 -26.90 -23.80 0.11
N LEU A 195 -25.82 -23.32 0.71
CA LEU A 195 -24.44 -23.61 0.34
C LEU A 195 -23.87 -24.83 1.06
N GLY A 196 -24.43 -25.24 2.19
CA GLY A 196 -24.04 -26.48 2.87
C GLY A 196 -23.70 -26.36 4.35
N LEU A 197 -23.86 -25.19 4.95
CA LEU A 197 -23.57 -25.00 6.37
C LEU A 197 -24.72 -25.47 7.26
N ASP A 198 -24.45 -26.17 8.35
CA ASP A 198 -25.40 -26.53 9.41
C ASP A 198 -25.41 -25.46 10.52
N HIS A 199 -26.35 -25.56 11.45
CA HIS A 199 -26.29 -24.77 12.69
C HIS A 199 -25.09 -25.19 13.55
N ALA A 200 -24.58 -24.25 14.35
CA ALA A 200 -23.50 -24.46 15.32
C ALA A 200 -23.82 -25.48 16.44
N GLY A 201 -25.07 -25.95 16.51
CA GLY A 201 -25.48 -27.01 17.43
C GLY A 201 -26.64 -27.84 16.88
N ASN A 202 -26.97 -28.92 17.59
CA ASN A 202 -28.01 -29.88 17.22
C ASN A 202 -29.42 -29.37 17.57
N TYR A 203 -29.80 -28.21 17.03
CA TYR A 203 -31.12 -27.60 17.16
C TYR A 203 -31.67 -27.20 15.79
N ASN A 204 -32.99 -27.13 15.68
CA ASN A 204 -33.66 -26.68 14.46
C ASN A 204 -35.03 -26.10 14.82
N GLY A 205 -35.19 -24.78 14.67
CA GLY A 205 -36.38 -24.06 15.10
C GLY A 205 -36.61 -24.06 16.62
N GLY A 206 -37.70 -23.44 17.05
CA GLY A 206 -38.08 -23.36 18.46
C GLY A 206 -37.40 -22.22 19.22
N SER A 207 -36.98 -22.48 20.46
CA SER A 207 -36.32 -21.49 21.33
C SER A 207 -35.28 -22.18 22.22
N PRO A 208 -34.19 -22.71 21.62
CA PRO A 208 -33.11 -23.33 22.38
C PRO A 208 -32.49 -22.31 23.35
N GLN A 209 -31.83 -22.81 24.39
CA GLN A 209 -31.18 -21.96 25.40
C GLN A 209 -29.66 -22.11 25.34
N TYR A 210 -28.95 -20.98 25.33
CA TYR A 210 -27.49 -20.95 25.35
C TYR A 210 -26.96 -21.67 26.61
N GLY A 211 -25.90 -22.47 26.45
CA GLY A 211 -25.31 -23.26 27.54
C GLY A 211 -26.09 -24.52 27.93
N LYS A 212 -27.21 -24.85 27.25
CA LYS A 212 -28.07 -25.98 27.61
C LYS A 212 -27.96 -27.12 26.61
N THR A 213 -27.07 -28.07 26.92
CA THR A 213 -26.81 -29.26 26.09
C THR A 213 -28.04 -30.11 25.77
N SER A 214 -29.07 -30.13 26.63
CA SER A 214 -30.32 -30.85 26.35
C SER A 214 -31.13 -30.25 25.20
N ASP A 215 -30.86 -28.99 24.85
CA ASP A 215 -31.51 -28.26 23.77
C ASP A 215 -30.64 -28.24 22.50
N GLY A 216 -29.53 -29.00 22.47
CA GLY A 216 -28.66 -29.14 21.32
C GLY A 216 -27.44 -28.21 21.29
N TRP A 217 -27.27 -27.33 22.29
CA TRP A 217 -26.08 -26.47 22.41
C TRP A 217 -24.79 -27.29 22.64
N MET A 218 -23.71 -26.94 21.94
CA MET A 218 -22.48 -27.74 21.90
C MET A 218 -21.19 -26.98 22.20
N PHE A 219 -21.09 -25.71 21.80
CA PHE A 219 -19.85 -24.93 21.84
C PHE A 219 -20.04 -23.58 22.53
N ALA A 220 -19.01 -23.08 23.21
CA ALA A 220 -19.05 -21.77 23.86
C ALA A 220 -19.20 -20.65 22.82
N GLU A 221 -18.57 -20.81 21.67
CA GLU A 221 -18.56 -19.85 20.57
C GLU A 221 -19.86 -19.89 19.73
N ASP A 222 -20.85 -20.71 20.10
CA ASP A 222 -22.16 -20.78 19.44
C ASP A 222 -22.97 -19.51 19.75
N SER A 223 -22.70 -18.43 19.00
CA SER A 223 -23.41 -17.16 19.00
C SER A 223 -23.23 -16.42 17.68
N TYR A 224 -24.07 -15.41 17.42
CA TYR A 224 -23.92 -14.52 16.27
C TYR A 224 -22.57 -13.81 16.20
N GLN A 225 -21.82 -13.70 17.31
CA GLN A 225 -20.48 -13.12 17.28
C GLN A 225 -19.61 -13.89 16.28
N TYR A 226 -19.62 -15.22 16.35
CA TYR A 226 -18.71 -16.07 15.61
C TYR A 226 -19.32 -16.74 14.37
N THR A 227 -20.63 -16.93 14.32
CA THR A 227 -21.32 -17.54 13.17
C THR A 227 -22.76 -17.06 13.05
N VAL A 228 -23.16 -16.64 11.85
CA VAL A 228 -24.56 -16.31 11.54
C VAL A 228 -25.45 -17.54 11.61
N MET A 229 -24.89 -18.75 11.60
CA MET A 229 -25.62 -20.03 11.71
C MET A 229 -26.08 -20.34 13.15
N SER A 230 -25.69 -19.54 14.14
CA SER A 230 -26.16 -19.69 15.52
C SER A 230 -27.63 -19.24 15.70
N TYR A 231 -28.29 -19.66 16.78
CA TYR A 231 -29.55 -19.08 17.26
C TYR A 231 -29.37 -18.13 18.45
N PHE A 232 -28.14 -17.95 18.92
CA PHE A 232 -27.83 -17.21 20.14
C PHE A 232 -27.26 -15.83 19.83
N THR A 233 -27.60 -14.85 20.66
CA THR A 233 -27.17 -13.47 20.45
C THR A 233 -25.69 -13.30 20.76
N ALA A 234 -25.01 -12.37 20.10
CA ALA A 234 -23.59 -12.08 20.29
C ALA A 234 -23.21 -11.79 21.78
N SER A 235 -24.13 -11.20 22.55
CA SER A 235 -23.93 -10.98 24.00
C SER A 235 -23.83 -12.25 24.85
N ASN A 236 -24.19 -13.42 24.32
CA ASN A 236 -23.95 -14.69 24.99
C ASN A 236 -22.45 -15.02 25.10
N THR A 237 -21.62 -14.42 24.26
CA THR A 237 -20.17 -14.61 24.20
C THR A 237 -19.35 -13.35 24.51
N GLY A 238 -20.01 -12.23 24.80
CA GLY A 238 -19.38 -11.03 25.35
C GLY A 238 -19.48 -9.79 24.47
N ALA A 239 -19.83 -9.95 23.19
CA ALA A 239 -20.02 -8.83 22.27
C ALA A 239 -21.30 -8.02 22.58
N ASP A 240 -21.22 -6.69 22.50
CA ASP A 240 -22.37 -5.79 22.62
C ASP A 240 -22.66 -5.11 21.28
N TRP A 241 -23.75 -5.53 20.64
CA TRP A 241 -24.20 -4.99 19.35
C TRP A 241 -25.47 -4.15 19.51
N PHE A 242 -25.52 -3.32 20.55
CA PHE A 242 -26.66 -2.46 20.88
C PHE A 242 -26.31 -0.98 20.84
N ALA A 243 -26.55 -0.33 19.71
CA ALA A 243 -26.43 1.13 19.56
C ALA A 243 -27.81 1.80 19.60
N GLY A 244 -28.52 1.68 20.72
CA GLY A 244 -29.91 2.15 20.87
C GLY A 244 -30.98 1.28 20.17
N THR A 245 -30.54 0.40 19.26
CA THR A 245 -31.29 -0.71 18.67
C THR A 245 -30.39 -1.94 18.60
N SER A 246 -30.98 -3.13 18.62
CA SER A 246 -30.21 -4.36 18.44
C SER A 246 -29.81 -4.52 16.97
N LEU A 247 -28.53 -4.37 16.68
CA LEU A 247 -27.94 -4.60 15.37
C LEU A 247 -27.61 -6.08 15.17
N ARG A 248 -27.25 -6.43 13.93
CA ARG A 248 -27.00 -7.81 13.47
C ARG A 248 -25.80 -7.85 12.54
N ALA A 249 -25.19 -9.03 12.47
CA ALA A 249 -24.13 -9.34 11.51
C ALA A 249 -24.52 -8.94 10.10
N GLN A 250 -23.55 -8.38 9.38
CA GLN A 250 -23.70 -7.81 8.06
C GLN A 250 -22.94 -8.62 7.00
N THR A 251 -22.05 -9.50 7.43
CA THR A 251 -21.34 -10.48 6.59
C THR A 251 -21.49 -11.88 7.20
N PRO A 252 -21.09 -12.95 6.48
CA PRO A 252 -20.64 -14.17 7.14
C PRO A 252 -19.59 -13.83 8.20
N MET A 253 -19.68 -14.46 9.37
CA MET A 253 -18.78 -14.21 10.51
C MET A 253 -17.61 -15.20 10.50
N LEU A 254 -16.66 -15.00 11.42
CA LEU A 254 -15.37 -15.73 11.46
C LEU A 254 -15.44 -17.24 11.17
N TYR A 255 -16.31 -18.00 11.85
CA TYR A 255 -16.42 -19.45 11.61
C TYR A 255 -17.27 -19.83 10.40
N ASP A 256 -18.10 -18.91 9.90
CA ASP A 256 -18.78 -19.11 8.62
C ASP A 256 -17.78 -19.09 7.46
N VAL A 257 -16.83 -18.14 7.48
CA VAL A 257 -15.75 -18.03 6.49
C VAL A 257 -14.89 -19.28 6.48
N MET A 258 -14.42 -19.73 7.65
CA MET A 258 -13.63 -20.97 7.74
C MET A 258 -14.40 -22.20 7.23
N ALA A 259 -15.67 -22.35 7.65
CA ALA A 259 -16.47 -23.52 7.30
C ALA A 259 -16.78 -23.56 5.80
N ILE A 260 -17.09 -22.41 5.19
CA ILE A 260 -17.39 -22.37 3.75
C ILE A 260 -16.13 -22.61 2.91
N GLN A 261 -14.99 -22.06 3.32
CA GLN A 261 -13.70 -22.29 2.67
C GLN A 261 -13.23 -23.74 2.85
N GLN A 262 -13.55 -24.41 3.96
CA GLN A 262 -13.31 -25.83 4.15
C GLN A 262 -14.09 -26.69 3.12
N ILE A 263 -15.30 -26.27 2.76
CA ILE A 263 -16.14 -27.00 1.80
C ILE A 263 -15.72 -26.73 0.34
N TYR A 264 -15.48 -25.46 -0.01
CA TYR A 264 -15.32 -25.03 -1.41
C TYR A 264 -13.90 -24.61 -1.79
N GLY A 265 -12.98 -24.52 -0.83
CA GLY A 265 -11.67 -23.90 -1.00
C GLY A 265 -11.69 -22.41 -0.69
N VAL A 266 -10.49 -21.85 -0.56
CA VAL A 266 -10.25 -20.42 -0.33
C VAL A 266 -10.23 -19.69 -1.67
N ASP A 267 -10.94 -18.57 -1.78
CA ASP A 267 -10.80 -17.67 -2.94
C ASP A 267 -9.52 -16.84 -2.81
N THR A 268 -8.62 -16.97 -3.79
CA THR A 268 -7.36 -16.23 -3.84
C THR A 268 -7.40 -15.05 -4.81
N THR A 269 -8.60 -14.63 -5.24
CA THR A 269 -8.80 -13.58 -6.26
C THR A 269 -9.57 -12.38 -5.77
N THR A 270 -10.20 -12.48 -4.60
CA THR A 270 -10.91 -11.38 -3.96
C THR A 270 -9.92 -10.36 -3.43
N ARG A 271 -9.99 -9.13 -3.96
CA ARG A 271 -9.28 -7.94 -3.43
C ARG A 271 -7.75 -8.08 -3.35
N THR A 272 -7.12 -8.74 -4.32
CA THR A 272 -5.66 -9.04 -4.32
C THR A 272 -4.70 -7.85 -4.46
N GLY A 273 -5.17 -6.62 -4.34
CA GLY A 273 -4.35 -5.40 -4.41
C GLY A 273 -4.61 -4.57 -3.17
N ASP A 274 -3.89 -3.46 -3.01
CA ASP A 274 -3.92 -2.66 -1.78
C ASP A 274 -5.33 -2.13 -1.49
N THR A 275 -5.96 -2.69 -0.45
CA THR A 275 -7.36 -2.45 -0.15
C THR A 275 -7.51 -1.62 1.13
N VAL A 276 -8.24 -0.52 1.04
CA VAL A 276 -8.64 0.28 2.20
C VAL A 276 -10.07 -0.12 2.60
N TYR A 277 -10.22 -0.59 3.84
CA TYR A 277 -11.48 -0.85 4.52
C TYR A 277 -11.78 0.29 5.50
N GLY A 278 -13.05 0.71 5.59
CA GLY A 278 -13.49 1.70 6.55
C GLY A 278 -13.73 3.08 5.92
N PHE A 279 -13.15 4.13 6.50
CA PHE A 279 -13.13 5.44 5.84
C PHE A 279 -12.19 5.39 4.63
N ASN A 280 -12.39 6.28 3.66
CA ASN A 280 -11.56 6.38 2.45
C ASN A 280 -11.40 5.06 1.65
N ARG A 281 -12.37 4.15 1.77
CA ARG A 281 -12.30 2.84 1.13
C ARG A 281 -12.02 2.92 -0.37
N ASN A 282 -11.42 1.88 -0.94
CA ASN A 282 -11.19 1.76 -2.39
C ASN A 282 -11.77 0.46 -3.01
N ASP A 283 -12.34 -0.43 -2.19
CA ASP A 283 -12.70 -1.82 -2.54
C ASP A 283 -13.94 -1.96 -3.45
N GLY A 284 -14.78 -0.94 -3.54
CA GLY A 284 -16.00 -0.99 -4.36
C GLY A 284 -17.29 -1.34 -3.58
N HIS A 285 -17.21 -1.85 -2.34
CA HIS A 285 -18.37 -2.36 -1.62
C HIS A 285 -18.82 -1.42 -0.49
N ARG A 286 -20.03 -0.87 -0.63
CA ARG A 286 -20.65 0.06 0.34
C ARG A 286 -20.80 -0.48 1.77
N ILE A 287 -20.61 -1.78 2.00
CA ILE A 287 -20.68 -2.38 3.33
C ILE A 287 -19.40 -2.16 4.14
N PHE A 288 -18.27 -1.95 3.46
CA PHE A 288 -16.99 -1.65 4.09
C PHE A 288 -16.71 -0.14 4.18
N ASP A 289 -17.54 0.70 3.56
CA ASP A 289 -17.54 2.16 3.70
C ASP A 289 -18.13 2.58 5.05
N PHE A 290 -17.32 3.08 5.99
CA PHE A 290 -17.78 3.47 7.33
C PHE A 290 -18.39 4.88 7.39
N ALA A 291 -18.23 5.70 6.35
CA ALA A 291 -19.01 6.93 6.19
C ALA A 291 -20.49 6.61 5.91
N VAL A 292 -20.77 5.50 5.21
CA VAL A 292 -22.13 4.99 4.96
C VAL A 292 -22.58 4.01 6.05
N ASN A 293 -21.71 3.08 6.44
CA ASN A 293 -21.93 2.04 7.43
C ASN A 293 -21.31 2.42 8.77
N ALA A 294 -21.87 3.43 9.43
CA ALA A 294 -21.34 3.98 10.69
C ALA A 294 -21.38 3.02 11.91
N LYS A 295 -21.92 1.81 11.76
CA LYS A 295 -22.03 0.76 12.80
C LYS A 295 -21.75 -0.62 12.19
N PRO A 296 -20.53 -0.86 11.70
CA PRO A 296 -20.18 -2.09 11.02
C PRO A 296 -20.20 -3.27 12.01
N ILE A 297 -20.77 -4.40 11.56
CA ILE A 297 -20.70 -5.69 12.27
C ILE A 297 -20.34 -6.75 11.23
N LEU A 298 -19.04 -6.97 11.03
CA LEU A 298 -18.55 -7.72 9.88
C LEU A 298 -17.25 -8.47 10.17
N THR A 299 -16.93 -9.40 9.28
CA THR A 299 -15.64 -10.08 9.19
C THR A 299 -15.04 -9.77 7.82
N ILE A 300 -13.79 -9.32 7.80
CA ILE A 300 -13.02 -9.03 6.58
C ILE A 300 -12.35 -10.32 6.09
N TRP A 301 -12.47 -10.57 4.79
CA TRP A 301 -11.66 -11.54 4.05
C TRP A 301 -10.90 -10.76 2.98
N ASP A 302 -9.60 -10.95 2.92
CA ASP A 302 -8.75 -10.42 1.85
C ASP A 302 -7.79 -11.53 1.38
N ALA A 303 -7.51 -11.58 0.08
CA ALA A 303 -6.62 -12.56 -0.51
C ALA A 303 -5.18 -12.05 -0.73
N GLY A 304 -4.92 -10.76 -0.51
CA GLY A 304 -3.58 -10.19 -0.45
C GLY A 304 -3.49 -8.78 -1.04
N GLY A 305 -2.32 -8.17 -0.93
CA GLY A 305 -2.15 -6.73 -1.14
C GLY A 305 -1.45 -6.17 0.10
N THR A 306 -1.34 -4.85 0.17
CA THR A 306 -1.02 -4.14 1.40
C THR A 306 -2.26 -3.38 1.84
N ASP A 307 -2.96 -3.92 2.83
CA ASP A 307 -4.31 -3.53 3.16
C ASP A 307 -4.38 -2.66 4.42
N THR A 308 -5.34 -1.75 4.46
CA THR A 308 -5.51 -0.78 5.54
C THR A 308 -6.90 -0.86 6.12
N ILE A 309 -7.01 -0.94 7.45
CA ILE A 309 -8.26 -0.62 8.16
C ILE A 309 -8.18 0.83 8.62
N ASP A 310 -8.99 1.69 7.99
CA ASP A 310 -9.07 3.13 8.25
C ASP A 310 -10.30 3.47 9.11
N LEU A 311 -10.05 3.92 10.34
CA LEU A 311 -11.06 4.30 11.32
C LEU A 311 -11.08 5.81 11.61
N SER A 312 -10.43 6.61 10.76
CA SER A 312 -10.15 8.05 10.94
C SER A 312 -11.37 8.92 11.21
N GLY A 313 -12.52 8.58 10.63
CA GLY A 313 -13.76 9.34 10.80
C GLY A 313 -14.50 9.08 12.11
N PHE A 314 -14.03 8.18 12.98
CA PHE A 314 -14.61 7.95 14.30
C PHE A 314 -13.93 8.78 15.38
N SER A 315 -14.72 9.18 16.39
CA SER A 315 -14.26 10.00 17.53
C SER A 315 -14.42 9.31 18.90
N ALA A 316 -14.82 8.04 18.88
CA ALA A 316 -14.90 7.22 20.08
C ALA A 316 -13.68 6.33 20.15
N ASN A 317 -13.17 6.08 21.36
CA ASN A 317 -12.08 5.17 21.63
C ASN A 317 -12.32 3.79 20.98
N GLN A 318 -11.31 3.30 20.30
CA GLN A 318 -11.33 2.08 19.51
C GLN A 318 -10.32 1.08 20.07
N THR A 319 -10.55 -0.19 19.78
CA THR A 319 -9.53 -1.22 19.91
C THR A 319 -9.46 -1.96 18.59
N LEU A 320 -8.41 -1.69 17.80
CA LEU A 320 -8.13 -2.32 16.53
C LEU A 320 -7.04 -3.39 16.72
N ASP A 321 -7.31 -4.60 16.23
CA ASP A 321 -6.41 -5.74 16.29
C ASP A 321 -6.30 -6.35 14.89
N LEU A 322 -5.13 -6.20 14.27
CA LEU A 322 -4.85 -6.61 12.89
C LEU A 322 -4.52 -8.11 12.76
N ARG A 323 -4.53 -8.86 13.86
CA ARG A 323 -4.24 -10.30 13.83
C ARG A 323 -5.43 -11.06 13.28
N GLU A 324 -5.15 -12.05 12.42
CA GLU A 324 -6.17 -12.95 11.91
C GLU A 324 -6.97 -13.61 13.05
N GLY A 325 -8.29 -13.68 12.88
CA GLY A 325 -9.21 -14.24 13.87
C GLY A 325 -9.46 -13.39 15.12
N ALA A 326 -8.76 -12.26 15.28
CA ALA A 326 -9.02 -11.34 16.38
C ALA A 326 -10.32 -10.53 16.15
N TYR A 327 -10.88 -10.03 17.24
CA TYR A 327 -11.99 -9.09 17.22
C TYR A 327 -11.53 -7.72 17.69
N SER A 328 -12.02 -6.71 16.99
CA SER A 328 -11.85 -5.30 17.28
C SER A 328 -13.16 -4.69 17.82
N ASP A 329 -13.02 -3.68 18.67
CA ASP A 329 -14.09 -2.84 19.20
C ASP A 329 -14.03 -1.50 18.45
N ILE A 330 -14.88 -1.31 17.45
CA ILE A 330 -14.88 -0.10 16.61
C ILE A 330 -16.24 0.58 16.61
N ALA A 331 -16.24 1.91 16.42
CA ALA A 331 -17.40 2.79 16.54
C ALA A 331 -18.05 2.77 17.95
N ALA A 332 -18.60 3.92 18.36
CA ALA A 332 -19.21 4.05 19.68
C ALA A 332 -20.31 3.00 19.98
N ASP A 333 -20.47 2.61 21.25
CA ASP A 333 -21.54 1.73 21.73
C ASP A 333 -21.52 0.27 21.19
N LEU A 334 -20.45 -0.15 20.52
CA LEU A 334 -20.28 -1.52 20.05
C LEU A 334 -19.04 -2.17 20.67
N SER A 335 -19.06 -3.49 20.77
CA SER A 335 -17.85 -4.30 21.05
C SER A 335 -17.85 -5.59 20.24
N SER A 336 -16.64 -6.04 19.91
CA SER A 336 -16.31 -7.23 19.14
C SER A 336 -17.16 -7.29 17.86
N ASN A 337 -17.10 -6.20 17.10
CA ASN A 337 -17.96 -5.98 15.94
C ASN A 337 -17.18 -5.95 14.61
N LEU A 338 -15.86 -5.89 14.64
CA LEU A 338 -15.03 -6.13 13.47
C LEU A 338 -14.13 -7.35 13.74
N ALA A 339 -13.99 -8.25 12.78
CA ALA A 339 -13.02 -9.34 12.85
C ALA A 339 -12.27 -9.49 11.52
N ILE A 340 -11.06 -10.04 11.57
CA ILE A 340 -10.31 -10.44 10.37
C ILE A 340 -10.42 -11.96 10.24
N ALA A 341 -10.74 -12.47 9.06
CA ALA A 341 -10.86 -13.90 8.81
C ALA A 341 -9.50 -14.61 8.97
N TYR A 342 -9.52 -15.88 9.36
CA TYR A 342 -8.32 -16.71 9.33
C TYR A 342 -7.81 -16.86 7.88
N GLY A 343 -6.51 -16.66 7.69
CA GLY A 343 -5.82 -16.70 6.41
C GLY A 343 -5.73 -15.35 5.69
N ALA A 344 -6.42 -14.31 6.17
CA ALA A 344 -6.27 -12.95 5.68
C ALA A 344 -5.20 -12.20 6.49
N VAL A 345 -4.42 -11.36 5.82
CA VAL A 345 -3.43 -10.47 6.44
C VAL A 345 -3.86 -9.04 6.13
N ILE A 346 -3.80 -8.16 7.13
CA ILE A 346 -4.05 -6.73 6.98
C ILE A 346 -2.83 -6.03 7.59
N GLU A 347 -2.14 -5.23 6.81
CA GLU A 347 -0.84 -4.66 7.17
C GLU A 347 -0.98 -3.37 7.97
N ASN A 348 -1.97 -2.54 7.65
CA ASN A 348 -2.03 -1.17 8.17
C ASN A 348 -3.28 -0.90 9.00
N GLY A 349 -3.14 -0.04 10.01
CA GLY A 349 -4.22 0.38 10.89
C GLY A 349 -4.18 1.87 11.17
N VAL A 350 -5.30 2.55 10.94
CA VAL A 350 -5.47 3.97 11.26
C VAL A 350 -6.57 4.10 12.31
N GLY A 351 -6.24 4.76 13.42
CA GLY A 351 -7.15 5.13 14.50
C GLY A 351 -8.11 6.25 14.10
N GLY A 352 -8.70 6.92 15.08
CA GLY A 352 -9.60 8.05 14.92
C GLY A 352 -9.16 9.23 15.77
N SER A 353 -10.13 10.03 16.24
CA SER A 353 -9.85 11.18 17.12
C SER A 353 -10.03 10.88 18.62
N GLY A 354 -10.07 9.59 18.99
CA GLY A 354 -10.30 9.13 20.36
C GLY A 354 -9.04 8.48 20.94
N ASP A 355 -9.03 8.15 22.23
CA ASP A 355 -7.88 7.41 22.80
C ASP A 355 -7.97 5.93 22.39
N ASP A 356 -7.24 5.57 21.34
CA ASP A 356 -7.36 4.31 20.63
C ASP A 356 -6.26 3.31 21.06
N THR A 357 -6.51 2.03 20.79
CA THR A 357 -5.52 0.97 20.97
C THR A 357 -5.41 0.19 19.68
N ILE A 358 -4.24 0.18 19.06
CA ILE A 358 -3.97 -0.50 17.79
C ILE A 358 -2.89 -1.54 18.02
N THR A 359 -3.17 -2.79 17.64
CA THR A 359 -2.22 -3.91 17.70
C THR A 359 -2.04 -4.46 16.29
N GLY A 360 -0.81 -4.45 15.79
CA GLY A 360 -0.42 -5.09 14.54
C GLY A 360 -0.32 -6.61 14.66
N ASN A 361 0.36 -7.25 13.71
CA ASN A 361 0.45 -8.69 13.56
C ASN A 361 1.90 -9.14 13.33
N ASP A 362 2.11 -10.21 12.56
CA ASP A 362 3.45 -10.77 12.31
C ASP A 362 4.06 -10.24 10.98
N ALA A 363 3.36 -9.34 10.28
CA ALA A 363 3.82 -8.67 9.07
C ALA A 363 4.34 -7.26 9.40
N ALA A 364 5.10 -6.66 8.48
CA ALA A 364 5.50 -5.24 8.62
C ALA A 364 4.25 -4.34 8.57
N ASN A 365 3.94 -3.69 9.68
CA ASN A 365 2.74 -2.90 9.84
C ASN A 365 3.00 -1.39 9.80
N VAL A 366 2.08 -0.63 9.20
CA VAL A 366 2.02 0.84 9.35
C VAL A 366 0.84 1.21 10.23
N LEU A 367 1.11 1.69 11.45
CA LEU A 367 0.10 2.01 12.45
C LEU A 367 0.08 3.52 12.73
N SER A 368 -1.10 4.13 12.63
CA SER A 368 -1.30 5.56 12.92
C SER A 368 -2.42 5.77 13.95
N GLY A 369 -2.12 6.44 15.07
CA GLY A 369 -3.10 6.79 16.10
C GLY A 369 -4.00 7.97 15.72
N LEU A 370 -3.41 8.98 15.08
CA LEU A 370 -4.00 10.28 14.72
C LEU A 370 -4.13 11.22 15.92
N ASP A 371 -5.35 11.61 16.33
CA ASP A 371 -5.57 12.49 17.47
C ASP A 371 -6.02 11.63 18.66
N GLY A 372 -5.45 11.78 19.85
CA GLY A 372 -5.85 10.95 20.99
C GLY A 372 -4.69 10.61 21.90
N HIS A 373 -4.96 9.93 23.02
CA HIS A 373 -3.90 9.32 23.82
C HIS A 373 -3.79 7.83 23.49
N ASP A 374 -3.05 7.51 22.44
CA ASP A 374 -3.15 6.22 21.78
C ASP A 374 -2.15 5.19 22.31
N ILE A 375 -2.46 3.91 22.11
CA ILE A 375 -1.57 2.79 22.41
C ILE A 375 -1.35 1.99 21.14
N LEU A 376 -0.15 2.06 20.58
CA LEU A 376 0.24 1.33 19.38
C LEU A 376 1.23 0.23 19.76
N THR A 377 1.00 -0.98 19.24
CA THR A 377 1.91 -2.12 19.37
C THR A 377 2.08 -2.74 18.00
N GLY A 378 3.28 -2.67 17.43
CA GLY A 378 3.63 -3.21 16.12
C GLY A 378 3.41 -4.72 16.07
N GLY A 379 4.18 -5.48 16.84
CA GLY A 379 4.05 -6.92 16.92
C GLY A 379 5.35 -7.61 16.54
N ALA A 380 5.34 -8.37 15.45
CA ALA A 380 6.57 -8.87 14.85
C ALA A 380 6.63 -8.39 13.40
N GLY A 381 7.84 -8.22 12.85
CA GLY A 381 8.01 -7.55 11.55
C GLY A 381 8.65 -6.18 11.76
N ASP A 382 9.04 -5.53 10.66
CA ASP A 382 9.66 -4.21 10.72
C ASP A 382 8.55 -3.15 10.64
N ASP A 383 8.13 -2.62 11.79
CA ASP A 383 6.92 -1.80 11.90
C ASP A 383 7.20 -0.29 11.85
N SER A 384 6.26 0.47 11.29
CA SER A 384 6.25 1.94 11.32
C SER A 384 5.09 2.45 12.16
N LEU A 385 5.40 3.20 13.21
CA LEU A 385 4.43 3.67 14.20
C LEU A 385 4.37 5.20 14.23
N LEU A 386 3.18 5.77 14.03
CA LEU A 386 2.90 7.19 14.19
C LEU A 386 1.83 7.36 15.26
N GLY A 387 2.22 7.81 16.46
CA GLY A 387 1.26 8.13 17.52
C GLY A 387 0.30 9.22 17.07
N GLY A 388 0.86 10.36 16.66
CA GLY A 388 0.12 11.52 16.22
C GLY A 388 0.01 12.55 17.34
N ALA A 389 -1.11 13.25 17.43
CA ALA A 389 -1.34 14.27 18.43
C ALA A 389 -1.91 13.68 19.72
N GLY A 390 -1.09 13.65 20.77
CA GLY A 390 -1.50 13.47 22.15
C GLY A 390 -0.38 12.88 22.99
N ASP A 391 -0.74 12.06 23.97
CA ASP A 391 0.27 11.45 24.87
C ASP A 391 0.24 9.95 24.60
N ASP A 392 1.08 9.50 23.68
CA ASP A 392 0.95 8.16 23.10
C ASP A 392 1.89 7.14 23.76
N ILE A 393 1.54 5.87 23.63
CA ILE A 393 2.34 4.74 24.09
C ILE A 393 2.66 3.85 22.89
N LEU A 394 3.93 3.78 22.53
CA LEU A 394 4.41 3.14 21.30
C LEU A 394 5.35 1.98 21.64
N ARG A 395 5.10 0.81 21.05
CA ARG A 395 5.91 -0.41 21.19
C ARG A 395 6.10 -1.03 19.82
N GLY A 396 7.34 -1.27 19.42
CA GLY A 396 7.68 -1.90 18.15
C GLY A 396 7.38 -3.39 18.25
N GLY A 397 8.31 -4.12 18.84
CA GLY A 397 8.14 -5.51 19.19
C GLY A 397 9.33 -6.34 18.72
N ASP A 398 9.09 -7.44 18.01
CA ASP A 398 10.14 -8.26 17.42
C ASP A 398 10.41 -7.77 15.97
N GLY A 399 11.46 -6.97 15.74
CA GLY A 399 11.75 -6.48 14.38
C GLY A 399 12.72 -5.30 14.39
N TYR A 400 12.80 -4.58 13.26
CA TYR A 400 13.39 -3.25 13.22
C TYR A 400 12.27 -2.21 13.09
N ASP A 401 11.99 -1.51 14.19
CA ASP A 401 10.81 -0.66 14.34
C ASP A 401 11.17 0.83 14.33
N ILE A 402 10.38 1.61 13.60
CA ILE A 402 10.55 3.05 13.44
C ILE A 402 9.34 3.79 13.98
N VAL A 403 9.57 4.72 14.91
CA VAL A 403 8.55 5.68 15.33
C VAL A 403 8.70 6.99 14.56
N THR A 404 7.62 7.47 13.96
CA THR A 404 7.58 8.80 13.35
C THR A 404 7.04 9.83 14.34
N ILE A 405 7.75 10.94 14.49
CA ILE A 405 7.33 12.12 15.24
C ILE A 405 7.28 13.29 14.25
N ASP A 406 6.10 13.91 14.06
CA ASP A 406 5.90 15.00 13.10
C ASP A 406 6.44 16.36 13.60
N ALA A 407 7.70 16.35 14.00
CA ALA A 407 8.43 17.52 14.47
C ALA A 407 9.84 17.53 13.89
N VAL A 408 10.49 18.68 13.90
CA VAL A 408 11.93 18.74 13.68
C VAL A 408 12.61 18.27 14.97
N SER A 409 13.70 17.50 14.88
CA SER A 409 14.41 16.91 16.03
C SER A 409 14.82 17.92 17.12
N THR A 410 15.01 19.20 16.74
CA THR A 410 15.34 20.29 17.66
C THR A 410 14.14 20.95 18.35
N GLU A 411 12.92 20.62 17.95
CA GLU A 411 11.66 21.14 18.51
C GLU A 411 11.15 20.30 19.69
N VAL A 412 11.67 19.08 19.85
CA VAL A 412 11.26 18.15 20.90
C VAL A 412 12.24 18.11 22.07
N THR A 413 11.75 17.67 23.23
CA THR A 413 12.56 17.32 24.39
C THR A 413 12.57 15.81 24.56
N ILE A 414 13.76 15.21 24.58
CA ILE A 414 13.96 13.79 24.78
C ILE A 414 14.45 13.52 26.21
N ALA A 415 13.88 12.52 26.86
CA ALA A 415 14.34 11.98 28.15
C ALA A 415 14.28 10.44 28.13
N GLU A 416 15.09 9.79 28.97
CA GLU A 416 15.08 8.34 29.13
C GLU A 416 14.97 7.96 30.60
N ALA A 417 14.23 6.89 30.88
CA ALA A 417 14.26 6.23 32.18
C ALA A 417 13.95 4.73 32.11
N ASN A 418 14.97 3.91 32.40
CA ASN A 418 14.91 2.44 32.46
C ASN A 418 14.59 1.76 31.12
N GLY A 419 15.18 2.25 30.02
CA GLY A 419 14.97 1.74 28.67
C GLY A 419 13.75 2.34 27.97
N THR A 420 12.96 3.16 28.66
CA THR A 420 11.82 3.85 28.05
C THR A 420 12.22 5.27 27.67
N LEU A 421 12.00 5.64 26.42
CA LEU A 421 12.26 6.97 25.88
C LEU A 421 10.96 7.79 25.94
N TYR A 422 11.11 9.05 26.33
CA TYR A 422 10.02 10.00 26.48
C TYR A 422 10.30 11.20 25.58
N ILE A 423 9.43 11.43 24.61
CA ILE A 423 9.53 12.54 23.66
C ILE A 423 8.43 13.54 23.99
N SER A 424 8.76 14.82 24.08
CA SER A 424 7.77 15.87 24.35
C SER A 424 7.90 16.99 23.33
N GLY A 425 6.81 17.28 22.61
CA GLY A 425 6.78 18.21 21.48
C GLY A 425 5.50 19.04 21.41
N ALA A 426 5.17 19.48 20.20
CA ALA A 426 3.89 20.14 19.92
C ALA A 426 2.72 19.15 19.97
N ASP A 427 2.98 17.90 19.60
CA ASP A 427 1.97 16.85 19.48
C ASP A 427 1.60 16.24 20.83
N GLY A 428 2.55 16.20 21.78
CA GLY A 428 2.27 15.97 23.19
C GLY A 428 3.42 15.32 23.94
N TYR A 429 3.14 14.29 24.74
CA TYR A 429 4.12 13.54 25.55
C TYR A 429 4.07 12.03 25.28
N ASP A 430 4.99 11.56 24.45
CA ASP A 430 5.00 10.18 23.95
C ASP A 430 5.94 9.31 24.75
N THR A 431 5.55 8.04 24.91
CA THR A 431 6.29 7.00 25.62
C THR A 431 6.64 5.88 24.66
N LEU A 432 7.93 5.78 24.31
CA LEU A 432 8.49 4.78 23.43
C LEU A 432 9.25 3.74 24.25
N PHE A 433 9.01 2.45 24.00
CA PHE A 433 9.64 1.36 24.74
C PHE A 433 11.04 1.01 24.19
N ASP A 434 11.76 0.11 24.88
CA ASP A 434 13.14 -0.29 24.54
C ASP A 434 13.23 -1.21 23.31
N ASP A 435 12.09 -1.56 22.72
CA ASP A 435 11.88 -2.32 21.50
C ASP A 435 11.62 -1.39 20.28
N ILE A 436 12.15 -0.17 20.32
CA ILE A 436 12.15 0.78 19.20
C ILE A 436 13.59 1.07 18.79
N GLU A 437 13.92 0.80 17.53
CA GLU A 437 15.28 0.93 17.01
C GLU A 437 15.58 2.37 16.57
N ALA A 438 14.61 3.07 15.98
CA ALA A 438 14.81 4.43 15.48
C ALA A 438 13.58 5.34 15.58
N VAL A 439 13.84 6.64 15.57
CA VAL A 439 12.82 7.69 15.54
C VAL A 439 13.06 8.60 14.33
N GLN A 440 12.07 8.65 13.44
CA GLN A 440 12.01 9.53 12.29
C GLN A 440 11.44 10.89 12.71
N PHE A 441 12.23 11.95 12.52
CA PHE A 441 11.78 13.34 12.56
C PHE A 441 11.72 13.90 11.14
N ARG A 442 11.07 15.05 10.95
CA ARG A 442 11.00 15.70 9.62
C ARG A 442 12.36 16.05 9.01
N ASP A 443 13.39 16.23 9.82
CA ASP A 443 14.74 16.63 9.41
C ASP A 443 15.77 15.49 9.45
N THR A 444 15.49 14.38 10.13
CA THR A 444 16.49 13.32 10.34
C THR A 444 15.88 12.04 10.91
N LEU A 445 16.51 10.90 10.63
CA LEU A 445 16.28 9.63 11.32
C LEU A 445 17.36 9.44 12.38
N LEU A 446 16.98 9.27 13.64
CA LEU A 446 17.91 9.03 14.74
C LEU A 446 17.65 7.66 15.37
N THR A 447 18.69 6.85 15.47
CA THR A 447 18.63 5.59 16.24
C THR A 447 18.39 5.88 17.72
N TYR A 448 17.88 4.89 18.44
CA TYR A 448 17.70 4.96 19.90
C TYR A 448 18.97 5.45 20.62
N ALA A 449 20.15 4.96 20.20
CA ALA A 449 21.44 5.39 20.75
C ALA A 449 21.73 6.87 20.47
N ALA A 450 21.53 7.33 19.22
CA ALA A 450 21.77 8.71 18.82
C ALA A 450 20.88 9.71 19.59
N LEU A 451 19.63 9.36 19.88
CA LEU A 451 18.68 10.18 20.63
C LEU A 451 19.12 10.49 22.06
N LEU A 452 19.81 9.54 22.71
CA LEU A 452 20.25 9.71 24.09
C LEU A 452 21.49 10.59 24.24
N GLY A 453 22.07 11.05 23.12
CA GLY A 453 23.38 11.70 23.14
C GLY A 453 24.45 10.78 23.74
N GLU A 454 24.15 9.47 23.82
CA GLU A 454 25.18 8.46 23.77
C GLU A 454 25.76 8.64 22.39
N ALA A 455 26.86 9.40 22.32
CA ALA A 455 27.76 9.24 21.20
C ALA A 455 27.90 7.73 21.06
N GLU A 456 27.44 7.17 19.94
CA GLU A 456 28.04 6.00 19.34
C GLU A 456 29.50 6.12 19.70
N THR A 457 29.94 5.38 20.73
CA THR A 457 31.34 5.24 20.96
C THR A 457 31.71 4.46 19.73
N ALA A 458 32.15 5.17 18.69
CA ALA A 458 32.72 4.59 17.49
C ALA A 458 33.50 3.39 18.01
N GLN A 459 32.99 2.19 17.70
CA GLN A 459 33.56 0.99 18.28
C GLN A 459 34.88 0.78 17.52
N ASP A 460 35.88 1.60 17.83
CA ASP A 460 37.29 1.40 17.55
C ASP A 460 37.78 0.21 18.41
N GLU A 461 37.03 -0.89 18.47
CA GLU A 461 37.53 -2.14 19.02
C GLU A 461 38.21 -2.91 17.89
N VAL A 462 39.54 -2.93 17.97
CA VAL A 462 40.35 -3.89 17.23
C VAL A 462 39.89 -5.30 17.60
N PHE A 463 39.47 -6.07 16.61
CA PHE A 463 38.98 -7.44 16.77
C PHE A 463 40.01 -8.32 17.49
N ASP A 464 39.63 -8.89 18.64
CA ASP A 464 40.50 -9.75 19.45
C ASP A 464 40.38 -11.23 19.04
N PHE A 465 41.24 -11.66 18.12
CA PHE A 465 41.36 -13.06 17.67
C PHE A 465 41.67 -14.05 18.80
N ALA A 466 42.23 -13.63 19.94
CA ALA A 466 42.52 -14.52 21.06
C ALA A 466 41.30 -14.75 21.97
N ALA A 467 40.34 -13.80 21.98
CA ALA A 467 39.12 -13.87 22.76
C ALA A 467 37.93 -14.43 21.97
N ALA A 468 37.92 -14.28 20.64
CA ALA A 468 36.83 -14.74 19.77
C ALA A 468 36.68 -16.27 19.74
N ALA A 469 35.44 -16.75 19.73
CA ALA A 469 35.15 -18.16 19.54
C ALA A 469 35.49 -18.57 18.09
N MET A 470 36.40 -19.54 17.93
CA MET A 470 36.88 -19.97 16.61
C MET A 470 36.26 -21.30 16.18
N PHE A 471 35.71 -21.34 14.96
CA PHE A 471 35.07 -22.49 14.35
C PHE A 471 35.76 -22.87 13.03
N SER A 472 35.58 -24.13 12.60
CA SER A 472 36.12 -24.62 11.33
C SER A 472 34.98 -24.86 10.34
N TYR A 473 35.11 -24.36 9.12
CA TYR A 473 34.11 -24.49 8.07
C TYR A 473 34.08 -25.92 7.48
N GLY A 474 32.88 -26.47 7.23
CA GLY A 474 32.67 -27.77 6.58
C GLY A 474 33.14 -29.02 7.34
N GLY A 475 33.54 -28.87 8.61
CA GLY A 475 34.21 -29.92 9.39
C GLY A 475 35.69 -30.11 9.01
N THR A 476 36.37 -31.13 9.54
CA THR A 476 37.84 -31.33 9.36
C THR A 476 38.29 -31.62 7.91
N ALA A 477 37.40 -31.50 6.92
CA ALA A 477 37.64 -31.87 5.52
C ALA A 477 38.28 -30.76 4.68
N GLN A 478 38.29 -29.51 5.14
CA GLN A 478 38.96 -28.37 4.48
C GLN A 478 40.22 -27.89 5.23
N ASP A 479 40.36 -28.22 6.52
CA ASP A 479 41.60 -27.99 7.30
C ASP A 479 42.67 -29.08 7.08
N VAL A 480 42.94 -29.45 5.83
CA VAL A 480 43.67 -30.70 5.52
C VAL A 480 45.19 -30.54 5.64
N SER A 481 45.69 -29.30 5.71
CA SER A 481 47.13 -29.00 5.77
C SER A 481 47.45 -27.70 6.49
N VAL A 482 46.83 -27.45 7.65
CA VAL A 482 47.14 -26.30 8.52
C VAL A 482 48.61 -26.34 8.93
N THR A 483 49.41 -25.37 8.47
CA THR A 483 50.85 -25.28 8.81
C THR A 483 51.13 -24.31 9.94
N THR A 484 50.31 -23.25 10.05
CA THR A 484 50.42 -22.21 11.09
C THR A 484 49.02 -21.70 11.43
N LEU A 485 48.74 -21.53 12.73
CA LEU A 485 47.54 -20.86 13.24
C LEU A 485 47.88 -20.30 14.63
N GLU A 486 48.29 -19.04 14.69
CA GLU A 486 48.61 -18.33 15.93
C GLU A 486 47.70 -17.10 16.07
N THR A 487 46.98 -17.00 17.19
CA THR A 487 46.12 -15.86 17.50
C THR A 487 46.74 -14.99 18.60
N GLY A 488 46.61 -13.68 18.44
CA GLY A 488 46.98 -12.68 19.44
C GLY A 488 45.90 -11.60 19.56
N SER A 489 45.99 -10.77 20.59
CA SER A 489 45.17 -9.56 20.74
C SER A 489 45.38 -8.67 19.52
N GLY A 490 44.43 -8.63 18.60
CA GLY A 490 44.46 -7.84 17.37
C GLY A 490 45.34 -8.39 16.23
N SER A 491 45.75 -9.66 16.26
CA SER A 491 46.50 -10.27 15.14
C SER A 491 46.23 -11.76 14.95
N LEU A 492 46.35 -12.20 13.70
CA LEU A 492 46.19 -13.58 13.27
C LEU A 492 47.29 -13.94 12.27
N GLU A 493 48.05 -15.00 12.54
CA GLU A 493 48.91 -15.66 11.56
C GLU A 493 48.30 -17.00 11.18
N ILE A 494 48.00 -17.19 9.89
CA ILE A 494 47.28 -18.34 9.38
C ILE A 494 47.94 -18.85 8.09
N GLY A 495 48.13 -20.17 7.96
CA GLY A 495 48.77 -20.72 6.78
C GLY A 495 48.48 -22.20 6.50
N GLY A 496 48.80 -22.63 5.28
CA GLY A 496 48.44 -23.92 4.73
C GLY A 496 47.10 -23.87 3.99
N ASN A 497 46.29 -24.92 4.12
CA ASN A 497 44.88 -24.89 3.70
C ASN A 497 44.01 -24.82 4.96
N THR A 498 43.51 -23.62 5.26
CA THR A 498 42.86 -23.27 6.52
C THR A 498 41.73 -22.28 6.29
N TRP A 499 40.52 -22.67 6.70
CA TRP A 499 39.29 -21.88 6.56
C TRP A 499 38.65 -21.74 7.94
N LYS A 500 38.54 -20.49 8.44
CA LYS A 500 38.09 -20.22 9.82
C LYS A 500 36.97 -19.19 9.87
N LEU A 501 36.06 -19.41 10.83
CA LEU A 501 35.08 -18.44 11.28
C LEU A 501 35.41 -18.03 12.71
N PHE A 502 35.30 -16.74 13.00
CA PHE A 502 35.43 -16.18 14.34
C PHE A 502 34.11 -15.52 14.73
N GLY A 503 33.62 -15.74 15.95
CA GLY A 503 32.42 -15.06 16.44
C GLY A 503 32.63 -13.55 16.49
N LEU A 504 31.66 -12.79 15.97
CA LEU A 504 31.68 -11.34 15.81
C LEU A 504 30.42 -10.69 16.41
N ASP A 505 29.23 -11.05 15.90
CA ASP A 505 27.93 -10.45 16.27
C ASP A 505 27.91 -8.92 16.10
N TYR A 506 27.95 -8.48 14.83
CA TYR A 506 28.03 -7.08 14.44
C TYR A 506 26.99 -6.74 13.38
N ASN A 507 26.24 -5.65 13.59
CA ASN A 507 25.28 -5.14 12.62
C ASN A 507 25.97 -4.20 11.63
N VAL A 508 26.05 -4.62 10.37
CA VAL A 508 26.63 -3.83 9.29
C VAL A 508 25.57 -2.84 8.78
N THR A 509 25.84 -1.55 8.90
CA THR A 509 25.07 -0.46 8.29
C THR A 509 25.65 -0.13 6.91
N GLU A 510 24.98 0.72 6.14
CA GLU A 510 25.51 1.28 4.88
C GLU A 510 26.85 2.01 5.05
N ASN A 511 27.16 2.50 6.26
CA ASN A 511 28.35 3.29 6.57
C ASN A 511 29.48 2.46 7.22
N THR A 512 29.28 1.15 7.39
CA THR A 512 30.30 0.30 8.01
C THR A 512 31.49 0.08 7.07
N VAL A 513 32.70 0.38 7.56
CA VAL A 513 33.97 0.10 6.89
C VAL A 513 34.79 -0.94 7.66
N LEU A 514 35.22 -2.00 6.97
CA LEU A 514 36.16 -2.99 7.47
C LEU A 514 37.60 -2.52 7.17
N ARG A 515 38.33 -2.13 8.22
CA ARG A 515 39.74 -1.75 8.16
C ARG A 515 40.65 -2.84 8.70
N PHE A 516 41.78 -3.09 8.06
CA PHE A 516 42.81 -4.01 8.57
C PHE A 516 44.15 -3.82 7.86
N GLU A 517 45.22 -4.35 8.44
CA GLU A 517 46.49 -4.54 7.74
C GLU A 517 46.70 -6.02 7.40
N PHE A 518 47.16 -6.27 6.18
CA PHE A 518 47.44 -7.61 5.68
C PHE A 518 48.85 -7.69 5.07
N ARG A 519 49.49 -8.84 5.24
CA ARG A 519 50.67 -9.23 4.46
C ARG A 519 50.72 -10.72 4.21
N THR A 520 51.45 -11.11 3.17
CA THR A 520 51.80 -12.51 2.92
C THR A 520 53.27 -12.63 2.50
N SER A 521 53.94 -13.71 2.93
CA SER A 521 55.31 -14.03 2.50
C SER A 521 55.37 -15.11 1.42
N ALA A 522 54.22 -15.71 1.09
CA ALA A 522 54.06 -16.72 0.06
C ALA A 522 52.57 -16.85 -0.29
N GLU A 523 52.23 -16.51 -1.54
CA GLU A 523 50.85 -16.55 -2.04
C GLU A 523 50.32 -18.00 -2.15
N GLY A 524 49.05 -18.19 -1.77
CA GLY A 524 48.27 -19.43 -1.96
C GLY A 524 47.39 -19.37 -3.22
N GLU A 525 46.39 -20.25 -3.34
CA GLU A 525 45.34 -20.11 -4.37
C GLU A 525 44.35 -19.00 -4.03
N ILE A 526 43.93 -18.91 -2.76
CA ILE A 526 42.93 -17.96 -2.27
C ILE A 526 43.38 -17.43 -0.90
N MET A 527 43.36 -16.11 -0.71
CA MET A 527 43.60 -15.44 0.58
C MET A 527 42.67 -14.26 0.72
N GLY A 528 41.99 -14.14 1.87
CA GLY A 528 41.08 -13.02 2.10
C GLY A 528 40.32 -13.07 3.42
N ILE A 529 39.39 -12.13 3.55
CA ILE A 529 38.59 -11.83 4.75
C ILE A 529 37.15 -11.52 4.33
N GLY A 530 36.17 -11.88 5.15
CA GLY A 530 34.75 -11.64 4.87
C GLY A 530 33.89 -11.64 6.14
N LEU A 531 32.59 -11.42 5.96
CA LEU A 531 31.57 -11.47 7.02
C LEU A 531 30.51 -12.50 6.64
N GLU A 532 29.99 -13.28 7.59
CA GLU A 532 29.01 -14.33 7.30
C GLU A 532 27.79 -14.26 8.19
N THR A 533 26.62 -14.48 7.58
CA THR A 533 25.32 -14.52 8.25
C THR A 533 25.03 -15.86 8.92
N ASP A 534 25.75 -16.92 8.54
CA ASP A 534 25.59 -18.25 9.09
C ASP A 534 26.92 -19.00 9.25
N SER A 535 26.84 -20.30 9.58
CA SER A 535 28.03 -21.15 9.74
C SER A 535 28.66 -21.62 8.42
N SER A 536 28.20 -21.08 7.28
CA SER A 536 28.70 -21.35 5.95
C SER A 536 29.42 -20.14 5.36
N ILE A 537 30.48 -20.36 4.58
CA ILE A 537 31.23 -19.27 3.93
C ILE A 537 30.64 -19.02 2.54
N SER A 538 30.19 -17.80 2.32
CA SER A 538 29.56 -17.34 1.09
C SER A 538 30.55 -16.58 0.22
N LYS A 539 30.67 -17.00 -1.04
CA LYS A 539 31.58 -16.37 -2.00
C LYS A 539 31.34 -14.85 -2.15
N ASN A 540 30.09 -14.41 -2.04
CA ASN A 540 29.71 -13.00 -2.26
C ASN A 540 29.99 -12.09 -1.06
N LEU A 541 30.20 -12.67 0.13
CA LEU A 541 30.47 -11.93 1.37
C LEU A 541 31.97 -11.95 1.75
N PHE A 542 32.80 -12.52 0.87
CA PHE A 542 34.23 -12.73 1.09
C PHE A 542 35.06 -11.90 0.11
N PHE A 543 36.00 -11.11 0.62
CA PHE A 543 36.86 -10.24 -0.18
C PHE A 543 38.23 -10.87 -0.41
N GLN A 544 38.55 -11.10 -1.69
CA GLN A 544 39.82 -11.72 -2.06
C GLN A 544 40.95 -10.68 -2.13
N LEU A 545 42.01 -10.91 -1.36
CA LEU A 545 43.16 -10.03 -1.26
C LEU A 545 44.36 -10.49 -2.08
N ALA A 546 44.63 -11.80 -2.08
CA ALA A 546 45.74 -12.39 -2.82
C ALA A 546 45.38 -13.81 -3.27
N GLY A 547 46.10 -14.33 -4.26
CA GLY A 547 45.92 -15.69 -4.74
C GLY A 547 46.02 -15.83 -6.24
N SER A 548 46.23 -17.07 -6.70
CA SER A 548 46.31 -17.40 -8.13
C SER A 548 44.97 -17.78 -8.77
N ASP A 549 43.98 -18.16 -7.95
CA ASP A 549 42.61 -18.43 -8.38
C ASP A 549 41.69 -17.25 -8.05
N SER A 550 40.53 -17.15 -8.70
CA SER A 550 39.56 -16.08 -8.46
C SER A 550 38.35 -16.59 -7.68
N TRP A 551 38.31 -16.30 -6.38
CA TRP A 551 37.26 -16.73 -5.47
C TRP A 551 37.01 -15.69 -4.37
N GLY A 552 35.82 -15.08 -4.40
CA GLY A 552 35.45 -13.92 -3.58
C GLY A 552 35.12 -12.71 -4.46
N THR A 553 34.70 -11.63 -3.82
CA THR A 553 34.59 -10.28 -4.37
C THR A 553 36.01 -9.72 -4.59
N GLY A 554 36.29 -9.29 -5.83
CA GLY A 554 37.59 -8.75 -6.24
C GLY A 554 37.69 -7.24 -6.08
N GLY A 555 38.83 -6.65 -6.46
CA GLY A 555 39.07 -5.20 -6.39
C GLY A 555 40.04 -4.75 -5.29
N PHE A 556 40.32 -5.63 -4.32
CA PHE A 556 41.13 -5.33 -3.14
C PHE A 556 42.48 -6.08 -3.13
N SER A 557 43.29 -5.92 -4.17
CA SER A 557 44.51 -6.75 -4.34
C SER A 557 45.71 -6.29 -3.49
N TYR A 558 46.38 -7.26 -2.86
CA TYR A 558 47.66 -7.10 -2.19
C TYR A 558 48.80 -6.98 -3.19
N THR A 559 49.66 -5.99 -2.99
CA THR A 559 50.84 -5.71 -3.84
C THR A 559 52.12 -5.53 -3.03
N GLY A 560 52.03 -5.62 -1.70
CA GLY A 560 53.19 -5.59 -0.82
C GLY A 560 54.08 -6.81 -1.07
N ASP A 561 55.33 -6.63 -1.44
CA ASP A 561 56.28 -7.73 -1.67
C ASP A 561 56.78 -8.30 -0.31
N GLY A 562 55.84 -8.75 0.55
CA GLY A 562 56.08 -9.19 1.92
C GLY A 562 55.96 -8.10 3.01
N ASP A 563 55.66 -6.86 2.62
CA ASP A 563 55.43 -5.73 3.54
C ASP A 563 53.94 -5.58 3.91
N TRP A 564 53.64 -4.96 5.06
CA TRP A 564 52.25 -4.67 5.47
C TRP A 564 51.58 -3.70 4.49
N GLN A 565 50.35 -4.02 4.08
CA GLN A 565 49.46 -3.16 3.31
C GLN A 565 48.17 -2.96 4.09
N ALA A 566 47.72 -1.71 4.22
CA ALA A 566 46.43 -1.38 4.80
C ALA A 566 45.32 -1.56 3.77
N PHE A 567 44.17 -2.03 4.24
CA PHE A 567 42.95 -2.20 3.49
C PHE A 567 41.81 -1.49 4.23
N GLU A 568 40.98 -0.82 3.45
CA GLU A 568 39.70 -0.28 3.88
C GLU A 568 38.68 -0.79 2.86
N ILE A 569 37.72 -1.55 3.34
CA ILE A 569 36.66 -2.15 2.53
C ILE A 569 35.34 -1.60 3.07
N PRO A 570 34.58 -0.79 2.31
CA PRO A 570 33.30 -0.27 2.76
C PRO A 570 32.26 -1.40 2.69
N VAL A 571 32.22 -2.26 3.70
CA VAL A 571 31.39 -3.48 3.68
C VAL A 571 29.90 -3.15 3.62
N GLY A 572 29.49 -2.01 4.17
CA GLY A 572 28.13 -1.47 4.07
C GLY A 572 27.66 -1.19 2.63
N GLU A 573 28.58 -0.94 1.69
CA GLU A 573 28.25 -0.78 0.26
C GLU A 573 27.98 -2.13 -0.44
N PHE A 574 28.39 -3.26 0.15
CA PHE A 574 28.21 -4.59 -0.43
C PHE A 574 27.05 -5.35 0.19
N PHE A 575 26.82 -5.17 1.49
CA PHE A 575 25.78 -5.86 2.24
C PHE A 575 25.53 -5.17 3.60
N THR A 576 24.29 -5.22 4.09
CA THR A 576 23.86 -4.68 5.39
C THR A 576 23.13 -5.77 6.22
N GLY A 577 22.93 -5.52 7.51
CA GLY A 577 22.25 -6.43 8.45
C GLY A 577 23.20 -7.09 9.45
N ASN A 578 22.71 -8.06 10.24
CA ASN A 578 23.49 -8.68 11.31
C ASN A 578 24.42 -9.80 10.82
N PHE A 579 25.71 -9.70 11.14
CA PHE A 579 26.76 -10.68 10.80
C PHE A 579 27.38 -11.30 12.06
N PRO A 580 26.97 -12.52 12.43
CA PRO A 580 27.49 -13.23 13.60
C PRO A 580 28.95 -13.71 13.46
N TYR A 581 29.53 -13.74 12.26
CA TYR A 581 30.87 -14.28 12.04
C TYR A 581 31.77 -13.43 11.13
N LEU A 582 33.07 -13.39 11.47
CA LEU A 582 34.17 -12.96 10.60
C LEU A 582 34.82 -14.20 9.94
N SER A 583 34.90 -14.24 8.62
CA SER A 583 35.54 -15.32 7.86
C SER A 583 36.97 -14.96 7.44
N ILE A 584 37.91 -15.91 7.60
CA ILE A 584 39.30 -15.80 7.11
C ILE A 584 39.64 -17.09 6.38
N VAL A 585 40.11 -16.96 5.13
CA VAL A 585 40.45 -18.09 4.28
C VAL A 585 41.87 -17.98 3.75
N VAL A 586 42.61 -19.08 3.87
CA VAL A 586 43.85 -19.33 3.13
C VAL A 586 43.75 -20.72 2.51
N ASP A 587 43.69 -20.78 1.18
CA ASP A 587 43.70 -22.03 0.41
C ASP A 587 45.06 -22.23 -0.29
N ALA A 588 45.58 -23.46 -0.21
CA ALA A 588 46.89 -23.82 -0.73
C ALA A 588 46.98 -25.34 -1.04
N ASP A 589 46.05 -25.83 -1.87
CA ASP A 589 45.92 -27.20 -2.34
C ASP A 589 47.12 -27.68 -3.21
N SER A 590 47.86 -26.77 -3.86
CA SER A 590 48.98 -27.10 -4.76
C SER A 590 50.36 -27.19 -4.09
N GLY A 591 50.44 -27.00 -2.77
CA GLY A 591 51.68 -27.19 -1.99
C GLY A 591 52.63 -25.99 -1.93
N ALA A 592 52.18 -24.80 -2.32
CA ALA A 592 52.77 -23.55 -1.84
C ALA A 592 52.44 -23.37 -0.35
N ALA A 593 53.39 -22.88 0.45
CA ALA A 593 53.11 -22.60 1.86
C ALA A 593 52.38 -21.26 1.96
N GLY A 594 51.08 -21.24 1.62
CA GLY A 594 50.26 -20.05 1.78
C GLY A 594 50.35 -19.57 3.23
N LEU A 595 50.85 -18.35 3.46
CA LEU A 595 50.95 -17.76 4.79
C LEU A 595 50.42 -16.33 4.75
N ALA A 596 49.36 -16.07 5.49
CA ALA A 596 48.75 -14.77 5.63
C ALA A 596 48.85 -14.28 7.08
N GLU A 597 49.13 -13.00 7.24
CA GLU A 597 49.08 -12.32 8.53
C GLU A 597 48.10 -11.15 8.43
N PHE A 598 47.20 -11.07 9.41
CA PHE A 598 46.24 -9.98 9.61
C PHE A 598 46.52 -9.31 10.94
N ARG A 599 46.36 -7.99 11.00
CA ARG A 599 46.33 -7.25 12.26
C ARG A 599 45.47 -6.01 12.15
N ASP A 600 45.14 -5.43 13.31
CA ASP A 600 44.40 -4.17 13.41
C ASP A 600 43.06 -4.24 12.65
N VAL A 601 42.38 -5.39 12.72
CA VAL A 601 41.07 -5.61 12.08
C VAL A 601 40.00 -4.85 12.87
N GLN A 602 39.25 -3.97 12.22
CA GLN A 602 38.26 -3.08 12.82
C GLN A 602 37.04 -2.96 11.91
N LEU A 603 35.85 -2.87 12.51
CA LEU A 603 34.62 -2.46 11.86
C LEU A 603 34.25 -1.10 12.44
N ILE A 604 34.16 -0.08 11.60
CA ILE A 604 33.88 1.30 12.01
C ILE A 604 32.68 1.84 11.26
N GLU A 605 31.90 2.68 11.92
CA GLU A 605 30.86 3.50 11.31
C GLU A 605 31.50 4.83 10.89
N ASP A 606 31.60 5.10 9.59
CA ASP A 606 32.00 6.45 9.15
C ASP A 606 30.77 7.37 9.28
N ALA A 607 30.88 8.46 10.03
CA ALA A 607 29.71 9.27 10.38
C ALA A 607 29.07 9.88 9.13
N ALA A 608 27.80 9.54 8.88
CA ALA A 608 26.96 10.23 7.91
C ALA A 608 26.91 11.73 8.21
N ALA A 609 27.14 12.57 7.20
CA ALA A 609 27.26 14.01 7.34
C ALA A 609 25.94 14.75 7.00
N PRO A 610 25.71 15.94 7.59
CA PRO A 610 24.40 16.61 7.60
C PRO A 610 24.10 17.33 6.28
N VAL A 611 22.87 17.17 5.78
CA VAL A 611 22.33 17.84 4.59
C VAL A 611 21.66 19.16 5.01
N ASP A 612 21.98 20.27 4.35
CA ASP A 612 21.45 21.61 4.65
C ASP A 612 20.16 21.86 3.84
N PRO A 613 18.98 22.02 4.47
CA PRO A 613 17.73 22.24 3.73
C PRO A 613 17.64 23.67 3.18
N VAL A 614 17.26 23.81 1.90
CA VAL A 614 16.91 25.10 1.30
C VAL A 614 15.52 24.99 0.66
N ASP A 615 14.58 25.77 1.20
CA ASP A 615 13.28 26.20 0.63
C ASP A 615 12.63 25.22 -0.36
N GLY A 616 11.93 24.23 0.19
CA GLY A 616 11.01 23.35 -0.54
C GLY A 616 11.64 22.16 -1.27
N GLY A 617 12.97 21.97 -1.24
CA GLY A 617 13.62 20.86 -1.95
C GLY A 617 14.96 20.40 -1.38
N ILE A 618 15.40 19.21 -1.82
CA ILE A 618 16.73 18.66 -1.58
C ILE A 618 17.69 19.18 -2.65
N ARG A 619 18.69 19.96 -2.25
CA ARG A 619 19.77 20.38 -3.15
C ARG A 619 20.82 19.28 -3.24
N PHE A 620 21.14 18.84 -4.45
CA PHE A 620 22.08 17.74 -4.67
C PHE A 620 23.53 18.20 -4.54
N ASP A 621 24.25 17.67 -3.55
CA ASP A 621 25.67 17.94 -3.33
C ASP A 621 26.54 16.93 -4.11
N PHE A 622 27.11 17.37 -5.23
CA PHE A 622 27.97 16.52 -6.07
C PHE A 622 29.30 16.12 -5.39
N THR A 623 29.73 16.81 -4.33
CA THR A 623 30.94 16.43 -3.58
C THR A 623 30.71 15.31 -2.58
N GLN A 624 29.46 15.00 -2.25
CA GLN A 624 29.07 13.99 -1.27
C GLN A 624 28.54 12.68 -1.90
N SER A 625 28.27 12.65 -3.21
CA SER A 625 27.81 11.46 -3.93
C SER A 625 28.95 10.63 -4.54
N THR A 626 28.93 9.31 -4.34
CA THR A 626 29.92 8.38 -4.94
C THR A 626 29.74 8.32 -6.45
N ILE A 627 30.84 8.09 -7.20
CA ILE A 627 30.78 7.89 -8.65
C ILE A 627 30.71 6.42 -8.96
N GLY A 628 29.56 5.97 -9.43
CA GLY A 628 29.43 4.67 -10.06
C GLY A 628 29.64 4.71 -11.57
N SER A 629 29.66 3.52 -12.17
CA SER A 629 29.54 3.32 -13.61
C SER A 629 28.66 2.12 -13.85
N LEU A 630 27.72 2.23 -14.80
CA LEU A 630 26.86 1.12 -15.18
C LEU A 630 27.70 -0.01 -15.80
N ALA A 631 27.41 -1.26 -15.39
CA ALA A 631 28.28 -2.43 -15.58
C ALA A 631 28.57 -2.80 -17.06
N ASP A 632 27.81 -2.25 -18.02
CA ASP A 632 27.83 -2.65 -19.43
C ASP A 632 28.50 -1.64 -20.39
N GLN A 633 29.06 -0.52 -19.93
CA GLN A 633 29.70 0.48 -20.81
C GLN A 633 31.11 0.90 -20.33
N GLY A 634 32.14 0.44 -21.04
CA GLY A 634 33.55 0.77 -20.78
C GLY A 634 33.97 2.17 -21.21
N GLU A 635 34.98 2.72 -20.50
CA GLU A 635 35.30 4.14 -20.28
C GLU A 635 35.97 4.96 -21.41
N THR A 636 35.89 6.31 -21.32
CA THR A 636 37.05 7.20 -21.05
C THR A 636 36.60 8.55 -20.48
N VAL A 637 36.48 8.64 -19.15
CA VAL A 637 36.34 9.93 -18.46
C VAL A 637 37.71 10.57 -18.35
N ALA A 638 37.88 11.77 -18.92
CA ALA A 638 39.16 12.48 -18.90
C ALA A 638 39.37 13.23 -17.57
N ALA A 639 38.28 13.79 -17.00
CA ALA A 639 38.22 14.39 -15.68
C ALA A 639 36.75 14.64 -15.26
N ILE A 640 36.51 14.52 -13.96
CA ILE A 640 35.29 14.98 -13.28
C ILE A 640 35.72 16.06 -12.29
N GLU A 641 35.20 17.27 -12.43
CA GLU A 641 35.40 18.36 -11.46
C GLU A 641 34.08 18.63 -10.76
N ARG A 642 34.13 18.85 -9.44
CA ARG A 642 32.93 18.96 -8.60
C ARG A 642 33.04 20.06 -7.58
N THR A 643 31.90 20.66 -7.29
CA THR A 643 31.64 21.45 -6.08
C THR A 643 30.34 20.98 -5.46
N ASP A 644 30.06 21.49 -4.26
CA ASP A 644 28.77 21.39 -3.55
C ASP A 644 27.51 21.66 -4.41
N ASN A 645 27.64 22.35 -5.53
CA ASN A 645 26.50 22.83 -6.32
C ASN A 645 26.71 22.67 -7.84
N SER A 646 27.81 22.06 -8.28
CA SER A 646 28.08 21.90 -9.70
C SER A 646 28.96 20.70 -10.00
N PHE A 647 28.77 20.15 -11.19
CA PHE A 647 29.53 19.05 -11.73
C PHE A 647 29.90 19.33 -13.18
N LEU A 648 31.17 19.17 -13.51
CA LEU A 648 31.71 19.21 -14.87
C LEU A 648 32.14 17.79 -15.26
N PHE A 649 31.55 17.31 -16.35
CA PHE A 649 31.90 16.06 -16.98
C PHE A 649 32.71 16.28 -18.25
N THR A 650 33.95 15.78 -18.30
CA THR A 650 34.77 15.83 -19.52
C THR A 650 35.07 14.44 -20.06
N GLY A 651 34.83 14.25 -21.36
CA GLY A 651 35.02 12.97 -22.04
C GLY A 651 33.77 12.11 -22.09
N ASN A 652 33.93 10.87 -22.56
CA ASN A 652 32.81 9.97 -22.84
C ASN A 652 32.55 9.04 -21.64
N GLY A 653 31.32 9.01 -21.16
CA GLY A 653 30.87 7.98 -20.23
C GLY A 653 29.47 8.15 -19.69
N TRP A 654 29.05 7.12 -18.98
CA TRP A 654 27.79 7.00 -18.26
C TRP A 654 28.14 6.86 -16.79
N LYS A 655 27.69 7.80 -15.97
CA LYS A 655 28.07 7.89 -14.57
C LYS A 655 26.84 7.99 -13.69
N THR A 656 26.83 7.21 -12.62
CA THR A 656 25.82 7.29 -11.58
C THR A 656 26.37 8.04 -10.38
N PHE A 657 25.47 8.70 -9.68
CA PHE A 657 25.71 9.37 -8.42
C PHE A 657 24.68 8.84 -7.44
N ASP A 658 25.11 8.46 -6.24
CA ASP A 658 24.17 7.97 -5.23
C ASP A 658 23.08 9.02 -4.95
N LEU A 659 21.84 8.56 -4.89
CA LEU A 659 20.68 9.42 -4.75
C LEU A 659 19.74 8.94 -3.64
N ASN A 660 19.40 7.65 -3.60
CA ASN A 660 18.49 7.04 -2.62
C ASN A 660 17.23 7.89 -2.36
N TYR A 661 16.45 8.10 -3.41
CA TYR A 661 15.28 8.97 -3.38
C TYR A 661 14.05 8.21 -3.88
N GLU A 662 12.96 8.27 -3.13
CA GLU A 662 11.67 7.76 -3.59
C GLU A 662 11.02 8.79 -4.51
N VAL A 663 10.94 8.47 -5.79
CA VAL A 663 10.25 9.32 -6.76
C VAL A 663 8.75 9.06 -6.60
N THR A 664 8.03 10.09 -6.18
CA THR A 664 6.56 10.10 -6.11
C THR A 664 5.98 10.62 -7.43
N ALA A 665 4.65 10.64 -7.56
CA ALA A 665 3.99 11.31 -8.68
C ALA A 665 4.29 12.82 -8.77
N ASP A 666 4.65 13.45 -7.64
CA ASP A 666 4.81 14.90 -7.49
C ASP A 666 6.29 15.35 -7.50
N THR A 667 7.22 14.41 -7.67
CA THR A 667 8.65 14.72 -7.69
C THR A 667 9.05 15.51 -8.94
N ILE A 668 9.68 16.67 -8.74
CA ILE A 668 10.25 17.53 -9.77
C ILE A 668 11.77 17.64 -9.58
N ILE A 669 12.52 17.56 -10.69
CA ILE A 669 13.95 17.90 -10.73
C ILE A 669 14.17 19.20 -11.50
N ARG A 670 14.87 20.16 -10.88
CA ARG A 670 15.29 21.42 -11.50
C ARG A 670 16.80 21.53 -11.50
N PHE A 671 17.40 21.90 -12.63
CA PHE A 671 18.84 22.09 -12.76
C PHE A 671 19.20 23.00 -13.94
N ASP A 672 20.38 23.60 -13.87
CA ASP A 672 21.00 24.30 -14.99
C ASP A 672 21.91 23.34 -15.75
N PHE A 673 21.78 23.26 -17.07
CA PHE A 673 22.62 22.44 -17.95
C PHE A 673 23.27 23.29 -19.05
N ARG A 674 24.51 22.92 -19.40
CA ARG A 674 25.15 23.37 -20.64
C ARG A 674 26.04 22.29 -21.23
N SER A 675 26.22 22.36 -22.54
CA SER A 675 27.12 21.48 -23.29
C SER A 675 28.06 22.30 -24.17
N SER A 676 29.35 21.98 -24.17
CA SER A 676 30.37 22.71 -24.95
C SER A 676 30.20 22.57 -26.46
N VAL A 677 29.69 21.41 -26.90
CA VAL A 677 29.29 21.05 -28.26
C VAL A 677 28.31 19.89 -28.18
N GLU A 678 27.38 19.80 -29.13
CA GLU A 678 26.45 18.66 -29.25
C GLU A 678 27.20 17.33 -29.44
N GLY A 679 26.98 16.40 -28.50
CA GLY A 679 27.46 15.01 -28.53
C GLY A 679 26.50 14.06 -29.25
N GLU A 680 26.57 12.77 -28.95
CA GLU A 680 25.67 11.74 -29.50
C GLU A 680 24.47 11.49 -28.59
N ILE A 681 24.70 11.35 -27.28
CA ILE A 681 23.67 11.23 -26.25
C ILE A 681 24.12 12.06 -25.04
N GLN A 682 23.32 13.04 -24.62
CA GLN A 682 23.60 13.89 -23.47
C GLN A 682 22.34 14.12 -22.66
N GLY A 683 22.41 13.94 -21.35
CA GLY A 683 21.26 14.11 -20.49
C GLY A 683 21.46 13.62 -19.06
N ILE A 684 20.33 13.49 -18.37
CA ILE A 684 20.24 13.09 -16.96
C ILE A 684 19.08 12.11 -16.78
N GLY A 685 19.14 11.24 -15.79
CA GLY A 685 18.11 10.24 -15.50
C GLY A 685 18.20 9.74 -14.06
N PHE A 686 17.39 8.75 -13.75
CA PHE A 686 17.41 8.01 -12.50
C PHE A 686 17.73 6.55 -12.81
N ASP A 687 18.18 5.79 -11.81
CA ASP A 687 18.52 4.37 -11.96
C ASP A 687 18.19 3.61 -10.67
N SER A 688 17.51 2.48 -10.84
CA SER A 688 16.99 1.66 -9.75
C SER A 688 17.70 0.29 -9.60
N ASP A 689 18.35 -0.21 -10.66
CA ASP A 689 18.89 -1.58 -10.70
C ASP A 689 20.35 -1.69 -11.20
N GLY A 690 21.03 -0.57 -11.44
CA GLY A 690 22.40 -0.53 -11.93
C GLY A 690 22.57 -0.94 -13.40
N ARG A 691 21.50 -0.91 -14.21
CA ARG A 691 21.51 -1.19 -15.65
C ARG A 691 21.02 0.01 -16.47
N THR A 692 21.50 0.12 -17.70
CA THR A 692 20.99 1.15 -18.61
C THR A 692 19.56 0.84 -19.05
N ASP A 693 18.60 1.66 -18.63
CA ASP A 693 17.26 1.73 -19.21
C ASP A 693 17.07 3.05 -19.99
N ALA A 694 16.38 2.98 -21.13
CA ALA A 694 16.03 4.17 -21.91
C ALA A 694 14.81 4.89 -21.32
N ASP A 695 13.95 4.17 -20.60
CA ASP A 695 12.74 4.72 -20.00
C ASP A 695 13.06 5.51 -18.71
N GLU A 696 14.28 5.39 -18.16
CA GLU A 696 14.72 6.11 -16.95
C GLU A 696 15.66 7.31 -17.24
N PHE A 697 15.89 7.64 -18.52
CA PHE A 697 16.88 8.64 -18.94
C PHE A 697 16.27 9.76 -19.78
N PHE A 698 16.35 11.01 -19.32
CA PHE A 698 15.87 12.19 -20.03
C PHE A 698 16.93 12.75 -20.99
N GLN A 699 16.69 12.62 -22.29
CA GLN A 699 17.61 13.07 -23.31
C GLN A 699 17.47 14.58 -23.55
N LEU A 700 18.54 15.35 -23.27
CA LEU A 700 18.54 16.81 -23.41
C LEU A 700 19.21 17.29 -24.71
N ALA A 701 20.24 16.59 -25.18
CA ALA A 701 20.94 16.90 -26.42
C ALA A 701 21.52 15.63 -27.04
N GLY A 702 21.79 15.66 -28.35
CA GLY A 702 22.46 14.56 -29.02
C GLY A 702 22.02 14.36 -30.47
N THR A 703 22.92 13.78 -31.26
CA THR A 703 22.64 13.42 -32.66
C THR A 703 22.00 12.03 -32.82
N GLN A 704 22.04 11.19 -31.77
CA GLN A 704 21.39 9.89 -31.70
C GLN A 704 20.14 9.99 -30.81
N SER A 705 19.23 9.03 -30.89
CA SER A 705 18.00 9.00 -30.07
C SER A 705 18.10 7.84 -29.07
N TYR A 706 18.16 8.19 -27.79
CA TYR A 706 18.23 7.26 -26.66
C TYR A 706 17.75 8.00 -25.42
N GLY A 707 16.69 7.50 -24.77
CA GLY A 707 16.04 8.17 -23.63
C GLY A 707 14.63 8.70 -23.94
N ILE A 708 13.97 9.18 -22.89
CA ILE A 708 12.76 9.99 -22.95
C ILE A 708 13.06 11.29 -23.71
N SER A 709 12.33 11.51 -24.80
CA SER A 709 12.43 12.70 -25.65
C SER A 709 11.42 13.78 -25.25
N GLY A 710 11.64 15.02 -25.67
CA GLY A 710 10.76 16.16 -25.35
C GLY A 710 11.51 17.33 -24.70
N PHE A 711 12.73 17.07 -24.25
CA PHE A 711 13.64 18.04 -23.67
C PHE A 711 14.72 18.37 -24.71
N SER A 712 15.01 19.65 -24.95
CA SER A 712 15.97 20.05 -25.98
C SER A 712 16.83 21.23 -25.54
N TYR A 713 18.12 20.98 -25.42
CA TYR A 713 19.13 22.01 -25.17
C TYR A 713 19.42 22.79 -26.46
N THR A 714 19.21 24.10 -26.41
CA THR A 714 19.45 25.03 -27.54
C THR A 714 20.50 26.10 -27.22
N GLY A 715 21.15 25.99 -26.05
CA GLY A 715 22.00 27.04 -25.49
C GLY A 715 23.31 27.32 -26.22
N ASP A 716 23.74 26.50 -27.21
CA ASP A 716 24.98 26.70 -28.00
C ASP A 716 26.22 27.05 -27.12
N GLY A 717 26.32 26.43 -25.94
CA GLY A 717 27.38 26.66 -24.94
C GLY A 717 27.00 27.57 -23.77
N ASP A 718 25.85 28.23 -23.82
CA ASP A 718 25.25 28.98 -22.72
C ASP A 718 24.39 28.09 -21.80
N TRP A 719 24.15 28.54 -20.57
CA TRP A 719 23.31 27.82 -19.60
C TRP A 719 21.84 27.82 -20.02
N GLN A 720 21.17 26.68 -19.88
CA GLN A 720 19.74 26.53 -20.01
C GLN A 720 19.21 25.80 -18.79
N THR A 721 18.17 26.35 -18.16
CA THR A 721 17.49 25.71 -17.02
C THR A 721 16.50 24.68 -17.52
N PHE A 722 16.48 23.53 -16.88
CA PHE A 722 15.52 22.46 -17.07
C PHE A 722 14.75 22.23 -15.77
N GLU A 723 13.47 21.94 -15.93
CA GLU A 723 12.55 21.54 -14.87
C GLU A 723 11.73 20.39 -15.45
N ILE A 724 11.82 19.24 -14.81
CA ILE A 724 11.24 17.99 -15.30
C ILE A 724 10.44 17.40 -14.14
N SER A 725 9.13 17.25 -14.34
CA SER A 725 8.27 16.46 -13.46
C SER A 725 8.64 15.00 -13.65
N VAL A 726 9.47 14.46 -12.76
CA VAL A 726 10.02 13.11 -12.87
C VAL A 726 8.92 12.09 -12.60
N GLY A 727 8.02 12.39 -11.66
CA GLY A 727 6.87 11.56 -11.27
C GLY A 727 5.90 11.22 -12.41
N ASP A 728 5.87 12.03 -13.48
CA ASP A 728 5.09 11.77 -14.69
C ASP A 728 5.64 10.58 -15.51
N TYR A 729 6.90 10.20 -15.31
CA TYR A 729 7.60 9.19 -16.12
C TYR A 729 8.11 8.01 -15.28
N LEU A 730 8.50 8.28 -14.05
CA LEU A 730 9.17 7.34 -13.15
C LEU A 730 8.54 7.45 -11.77
N GLN A 731 8.32 6.33 -11.10
CA GLN A 731 7.88 6.29 -9.70
C GLN A 731 8.53 5.12 -8.98
N GLY A 732 8.64 5.23 -7.65
CA GLY A 732 9.31 4.26 -6.80
C GLY A 732 10.75 4.63 -6.46
N PHE A 733 11.41 3.75 -5.71
CA PHE A 733 12.71 4.04 -5.12
C PHE A 733 13.85 4.02 -6.14
N MET A 734 14.57 5.14 -6.26
CA MET A 734 15.71 5.32 -7.15
C MET A 734 17.00 5.32 -6.34
N THR A 735 17.90 4.40 -6.68
CA THR A 735 19.18 4.25 -5.99
C THR A 735 20.22 5.28 -6.47
N SER A 736 20.12 5.71 -7.72
CA SER A 736 21.15 6.52 -8.38
C SER A 736 20.56 7.61 -9.29
N LEU A 737 21.25 8.75 -9.35
CA LEU A 737 21.11 9.76 -10.40
C LEU A 737 22.07 9.43 -11.55
N LEU A 738 21.54 9.21 -12.75
CA LEU A 738 22.29 8.91 -13.95
C LEU A 738 22.64 10.19 -14.72
N VAL A 739 23.90 10.35 -15.12
CA VAL A 739 24.34 11.42 -16.02
C VAL A 739 25.12 10.82 -17.18
N VAL A 740 24.73 11.17 -18.40
CA VAL A 740 25.30 10.61 -19.62
C VAL A 740 25.90 11.71 -20.48
N ASN A 741 27.14 11.48 -20.90
CA ASN A 741 27.79 12.24 -21.96
C ASN A 741 28.48 11.26 -22.90
N ASP A 742 27.76 10.82 -23.92
CA ASP A 742 28.27 9.94 -24.96
C ASP A 742 28.61 10.75 -26.22
N ASP A 743 29.88 10.66 -26.62
CA ASP A 743 30.43 11.25 -27.84
C ASP A 743 31.57 10.32 -28.27
N ASP A 744 31.26 9.32 -29.10
CA ASP A 744 32.23 8.43 -29.73
C ASP A 744 33.02 9.13 -30.86
N GLY A 745 32.59 10.35 -31.21
CA GLY A 745 33.14 11.20 -32.23
C GLY A 745 34.44 11.93 -31.83
N ALA A 746 35.10 12.55 -32.81
CA ALA A 746 36.30 13.36 -32.55
C ALA A 746 36.03 14.73 -31.88
N LYS A 747 34.78 14.98 -31.48
CA LYS A 747 34.39 16.14 -30.69
C LYS A 747 34.61 15.73 -29.22
N GLN A 748 35.05 16.67 -28.40
CA GLN A 748 35.23 16.42 -26.96
C GLN A 748 34.12 17.19 -26.28
N ALA A 749 32.89 16.68 -26.39
CA ALA A 749 31.75 17.26 -25.72
C ALA A 749 31.98 17.19 -24.20
N ASN A 750 31.75 18.30 -23.52
CA ASN A 750 31.76 18.39 -22.08
C ASN A 750 30.40 18.91 -21.64
N ILE A 751 29.83 18.29 -20.62
CA ILE A 751 28.59 18.76 -20.02
C ILE A 751 28.86 19.32 -18.64
N GLU A 752 28.11 20.34 -18.28
CA GLU A 752 28.11 20.89 -16.93
C GLU A 752 26.67 20.98 -16.43
N ILE A 753 26.49 20.55 -15.18
CA ILE A 753 25.23 20.63 -14.45
C ILE A 753 25.49 21.41 -13.17
N ARG A 754 24.56 22.29 -12.77
CA ARG A 754 24.62 22.99 -11.48
C ARG A 754 23.23 23.28 -10.97
N ASP A 755 23.16 23.73 -9.71
CA ASP A 755 21.92 24.17 -9.09
C ASP A 755 20.83 23.08 -9.16
N LEU A 756 21.24 21.81 -9.02
CA LEU A 756 20.34 20.66 -9.07
C LEU A 756 19.58 20.58 -7.74
N VAL A 757 18.26 20.64 -7.84
CA VAL A 757 17.33 20.52 -6.73
C VAL A 757 16.26 19.50 -7.12
N ILE A 758 16.00 18.55 -6.22
CA ILE A 758 14.87 17.63 -6.31
C ILE A 758 13.87 18.07 -5.25
N PHE A 759 12.61 18.23 -5.61
CA PHE A 759 11.59 18.67 -4.68
C PHE A 759 10.25 18.04 -5.02
N GLU A 760 9.41 17.93 -4.01
CA GLU A 760 8.01 17.58 -4.16
C GLU A 760 7.23 18.87 -4.44
N GLU A 761 6.27 18.83 -5.36
CA GLU A 761 5.35 19.95 -5.53
C GLU A 761 4.60 20.20 -4.21
N SER A 762 4.99 21.23 -3.47
CA SER A 762 4.44 21.48 -2.13
C SER A 762 2.98 21.91 -2.23
N GLU A 763 2.14 21.15 -1.54
CA GLU A 763 0.69 21.27 -1.49
C GLU A 763 0.04 20.84 -2.80
N GLY A 764 -0.83 19.83 -2.72
CA GLY A 764 -1.73 19.49 -3.80
C GLY A 764 -2.36 20.77 -4.36
N PRO A 765 -2.64 20.83 -5.67
CA PRO A 765 -3.19 22.01 -6.29
C PRO A 765 -4.36 22.51 -5.44
N PRO A 766 -4.48 23.83 -5.20
CA PRO A 766 -5.51 24.36 -4.32
C PRO A 766 -6.83 23.72 -4.69
N SER A 767 -7.51 23.08 -3.73
CA SER A 767 -8.90 22.66 -3.94
C SER A 767 -9.59 23.88 -4.51
N ALA A 768 -10.18 23.81 -5.69
CA ALA A 768 -10.82 24.98 -6.26
C ALA A 768 -11.91 25.43 -5.26
N SER A 769 -11.59 26.48 -4.52
CA SER A 769 -12.54 27.22 -3.73
C SER A 769 -13.46 27.95 -4.71
N ASP A 770 -14.52 28.60 -4.22
CA ASP A 770 -15.38 29.50 -5.02
C ASP A 770 -14.61 30.67 -5.73
N GLU A 771 -13.28 30.66 -5.74
CA GLU A 771 -12.39 31.68 -6.28
C GLU A 771 -11.89 31.31 -7.70
N THR A 772 -11.43 32.33 -8.45
CA THR A 772 -10.85 32.15 -9.79
C THR A 772 -9.51 31.42 -9.71
N LEU A 773 -9.29 30.44 -10.59
CA LEU A 773 -8.00 29.75 -10.74
C LEU A 773 -6.90 30.75 -11.13
N ASP A 774 -5.81 30.80 -10.36
CA ASP A 774 -4.60 31.57 -10.71
C ASP A 774 -3.79 30.83 -11.80
N LEU A 775 -3.91 31.30 -13.04
CA LEU A 775 -3.26 30.71 -14.21
C LEU A 775 -1.77 31.11 -14.34
N SER A 776 -1.25 31.95 -13.43
CA SER A 776 0.14 32.39 -13.42
C SER A 776 1.05 31.61 -12.46
N ALA A 777 0.48 30.92 -11.47
CA ALA A 777 1.21 30.19 -10.42
C ALA A 777 1.40 28.69 -10.69
N LEU A 778 0.72 28.13 -11.69
CA LEU A 778 0.63 26.68 -11.92
C LEU A 778 1.44 26.23 -13.15
N ALA A 779 2.09 25.06 -13.05
CA ALA A 779 2.84 24.45 -14.17
C ALA A 779 1.87 24.05 -15.30
N ILE A 780 2.21 24.41 -16.54
CA ILE A 780 1.45 24.00 -17.72
C ILE A 780 2.37 23.19 -18.64
N SER A 781 2.06 21.92 -18.79
CA SER A 781 2.77 20.94 -19.63
C SER A 781 2.07 20.73 -20.98
N GLY A 782 2.78 20.15 -21.95
CA GLY A 782 2.17 19.61 -23.16
C GLY A 782 1.41 18.33 -22.81
N TYR A 783 0.21 18.15 -23.35
CA TYR A 783 -0.69 17.06 -22.95
C TYR A 783 -0.68 15.88 -23.95
N ALA A 784 -0.53 14.66 -23.43
CA ALA A 784 -0.67 13.36 -24.11
C ALA A 784 0.13 13.17 -25.44
N GLY A 785 1.32 13.76 -25.56
CA GLY A 785 2.23 13.52 -26.71
C GLY A 785 1.70 14.00 -28.07
N GLN A 786 0.67 14.85 -28.10
CA GLN A 786 0.16 15.49 -29.32
C GLN A 786 1.15 16.56 -29.82
N ASP A 787 1.02 16.96 -31.09
CA ASP A 787 1.91 17.89 -31.81
C ASP A 787 1.84 19.33 -31.22
N ASP A 788 2.44 19.52 -30.03
CA ASP A 788 2.47 20.76 -29.25
C ASP A 788 3.45 21.77 -29.87
N ARG A 789 3.08 22.30 -31.03
CA ARG A 789 3.86 23.27 -31.81
C ARG A 789 3.55 24.69 -31.38
N VAL A 790 3.85 25.04 -30.14
CA VAL A 790 3.63 26.41 -29.67
C VAL A 790 4.59 27.37 -30.37
N THR A 791 4.03 28.47 -30.91
CA THR A 791 4.83 29.60 -31.41
C THR A 791 4.89 30.75 -30.39
N ALA A 792 3.88 30.90 -29.51
CA ALA A 792 3.89 31.73 -28.30
C ALA A 792 2.81 31.31 -27.29
N LEU A 793 3.06 31.49 -25.99
CA LEU A 793 2.12 31.31 -24.89
C LEU A 793 2.18 32.56 -24.01
N GLU A 794 1.10 33.35 -23.97
CA GLU A 794 0.98 34.51 -23.08
C GLU A 794 0.04 34.17 -21.92
N ARG A 795 0.46 34.51 -20.68
CA ARG A 795 -0.30 34.22 -19.46
C ARG A 795 -0.40 35.44 -18.55
N THR A 796 -1.53 35.55 -17.87
CA THR A 796 -1.75 36.43 -16.72
C THR A 796 -2.33 35.61 -15.57
N GLU A 797 -2.54 36.23 -14.40
CA GLU A 797 -3.23 35.61 -13.24
C GLU A 797 -4.61 35.06 -13.63
N ASP A 798 -5.36 35.75 -14.49
CA ASP A 798 -6.76 35.42 -14.81
C ASP A 798 -6.98 34.87 -16.22
N SER A 799 -5.96 34.82 -17.09
CA SER A 799 -6.15 34.42 -18.48
C SER A 799 -4.97 33.68 -19.13
N ILE A 800 -5.31 32.80 -20.07
CA ILE A 800 -4.37 32.04 -20.90
C ILE A 800 -4.69 32.23 -22.38
N LEU A 801 -3.68 32.58 -23.17
CA LEU A 801 -3.75 32.67 -24.64
C LEU A 801 -2.97 31.52 -25.27
N LEU A 802 -3.66 30.65 -26.01
CA LEU A 802 -3.10 29.56 -26.80
C LEU A 802 -3.09 29.96 -28.27
N GLU A 803 -1.92 29.88 -28.92
CA GLU A 803 -1.77 30.14 -30.36
C GLU A 803 -1.27 28.88 -31.09
N GLY A 804 -1.96 28.48 -32.17
CA GLY A 804 -1.61 27.31 -32.99
C GLY A 804 -2.01 25.97 -32.36
N ASN A 805 -1.35 24.87 -32.74
CA ASN A 805 -1.60 23.53 -32.19
C ASN A 805 -1.04 23.41 -30.77
N SER A 806 -1.92 23.62 -29.80
CA SER A 806 -1.59 23.66 -28.38
C SER A 806 -2.59 22.82 -27.59
N TRP A 807 -2.09 21.73 -27.01
CA TRP A 807 -2.79 20.95 -26.00
C TRP A 807 -2.05 21.12 -24.69
N LYS A 808 -2.66 21.87 -23.77
CA LYS A 808 -2.02 22.30 -22.53
C LYS A 808 -2.82 21.82 -21.34
N SER A 809 -2.17 21.15 -20.39
CA SER A 809 -2.79 20.77 -19.13
C SER A 809 -2.29 21.63 -17.98
N LEU A 810 -3.14 21.76 -16.97
CA LEU A 810 -2.97 22.44 -15.72
C LEU A 810 -3.29 21.42 -14.63
N ALA A 811 -2.36 21.15 -13.72
CA ALA A 811 -2.67 20.32 -12.55
C ALA A 811 -3.66 21.07 -11.65
N VAL A 812 -4.81 20.46 -11.36
CA VAL A 812 -5.84 20.97 -10.45
C VAL A 812 -6.46 19.82 -9.67
N GLY A 813 -6.77 19.99 -8.38
CA GLY A 813 -7.37 18.93 -7.57
C GLY A 813 -8.84 19.23 -7.34
N TYR A 814 -9.74 18.48 -7.97
CA TYR A 814 -11.17 18.68 -7.78
C TYR A 814 -11.99 17.40 -7.82
N ASP A 815 -12.76 17.16 -6.76
CA ASP A 815 -13.74 16.07 -6.72
C ASP A 815 -15.03 16.49 -7.41
N ILE A 816 -15.30 15.91 -8.58
CA ILE A 816 -16.54 16.14 -9.31
C ILE A 816 -17.63 15.24 -8.75
N ASP A 817 -18.66 15.86 -8.16
CA ASP A 817 -19.89 15.23 -7.71
C ASP A 817 -21.11 15.69 -8.54
N GLU A 818 -22.32 15.24 -8.19
CA GLU A 818 -23.55 15.58 -8.90
C GLU A 818 -23.91 17.09 -8.88
N ASN A 819 -23.27 17.90 -8.04
CA ASN A 819 -23.55 19.33 -7.85
C ASN A 819 -22.43 20.23 -8.37
N SER A 820 -21.43 19.67 -9.04
CA SER A 820 -20.21 20.36 -9.48
C SER A 820 -20.39 21.08 -10.82
N TYR A 821 -19.83 22.29 -10.94
CA TYR A 821 -19.90 23.14 -12.13
C TYR A 821 -18.54 23.77 -12.44
N VAL A 822 -18.31 24.09 -13.72
CA VAL A 822 -17.24 25.01 -14.14
C VAL A 822 -17.82 26.22 -14.87
N SER A 823 -17.31 27.41 -14.55
CA SER A 823 -17.58 28.65 -15.30
C SER A 823 -16.30 29.26 -15.83
N PHE A 824 -16.33 29.80 -17.05
CA PHE A 824 -15.20 30.51 -17.64
C PHE A 824 -15.68 31.44 -18.77
N ARG A 825 -14.82 32.39 -19.15
CA ARG A 825 -14.97 33.19 -20.36
C ARG A 825 -14.06 32.63 -21.44
N PHE A 826 -14.55 32.65 -22.67
CA PHE A 826 -13.84 32.14 -23.83
C PHE A 826 -13.97 33.10 -25.00
N ARG A 827 -12.88 33.35 -25.72
CA ARG A 827 -12.92 33.99 -27.04
C ARG A 827 -11.93 33.32 -27.98
N SER A 828 -12.25 33.37 -29.27
CA SER A 828 -11.30 32.95 -30.30
C SER A 828 -11.49 33.75 -31.57
N ASP A 829 -10.38 34.08 -32.25
CA ASP A 829 -10.38 34.84 -33.50
C ASP A 829 -10.64 33.96 -34.74
N ALA A 830 -10.48 32.64 -34.62
CA ALA A 830 -10.85 31.62 -35.60
C ALA A 830 -11.16 30.29 -34.92
N VAL A 831 -12.20 29.59 -35.38
CA VAL A 831 -12.53 28.24 -34.88
C VAL A 831 -11.66 27.24 -35.65
N GLY A 832 -10.63 26.70 -34.99
CA GLY A 832 -9.73 25.67 -35.53
C GLY A 832 -10.41 24.32 -35.80
N GLU A 833 -9.67 23.23 -35.73
CA GLU A 833 -10.19 21.86 -35.86
C GLU A 833 -10.89 21.35 -34.60
N ILE A 834 -10.28 21.59 -33.43
CA ILE A 834 -10.84 21.26 -32.10
C ILE A 834 -10.49 22.40 -31.15
N ILE A 835 -11.50 22.97 -30.48
CA ILE A 835 -11.30 23.90 -29.37
C ILE A 835 -12.16 23.46 -28.18
N GLY A 836 -11.58 23.39 -26.98
CA GLY A 836 -12.30 22.89 -25.81
C GLY A 836 -11.54 22.96 -24.50
N ILE A 837 -12.25 22.63 -23.42
CA ILE A 837 -11.71 22.47 -22.06
C ILE A 837 -12.10 21.07 -21.56
N GLY A 838 -11.17 20.35 -20.96
CA GLY A 838 -11.42 19.02 -20.42
C GLY A 838 -10.84 18.84 -19.02
N PHE A 839 -11.22 17.75 -18.37
CA PHE A 839 -10.78 17.38 -17.02
C PHE A 839 -10.29 15.94 -17.06
N ASP A 840 -9.24 15.63 -16.32
CA ASP A 840 -8.53 14.36 -16.46
C ASP A 840 -8.05 13.86 -15.09
N ASP A 841 -7.84 12.55 -14.98
CA ASP A 841 -7.36 11.83 -13.79
C ASP A 841 -6.32 10.75 -14.12
N ASP A 842 -6.00 10.50 -15.39
CA ASP A 842 -5.07 9.43 -15.78
C ASP A 842 -4.04 9.84 -16.84
N ASN A 843 -3.97 11.13 -17.17
CA ASN A 843 -3.08 11.71 -18.18
C ASN A 843 -3.30 11.13 -19.61
N SER A 844 -4.47 10.55 -19.87
CA SER A 844 -4.86 9.99 -21.16
C SER A 844 -5.98 10.80 -21.81
N LEU A 845 -5.80 11.12 -23.10
CA LEU A 845 -6.82 11.80 -23.91
C LEU A 845 -8.10 10.96 -24.05
N ASP A 846 -9.11 11.23 -23.24
CA ASP A 846 -10.47 10.73 -23.44
C ASP A 846 -11.44 11.82 -23.95
N LYS A 847 -12.04 11.54 -25.11
CA LYS A 847 -13.08 12.37 -25.72
C LYS A 847 -14.33 12.50 -24.85
N THR A 848 -14.55 11.61 -23.88
CA THR A 848 -15.69 11.73 -22.95
C THR A 848 -15.46 12.78 -21.89
N GLU A 849 -14.25 13.33 -21.79
CA GLU A 849 -13.85 14.26 -20.74
C GLU A 849 -13.48 15.65 -21.26
N LEU A 850 -13.52 15.82 -22.58
CA LEU A 850 -13.36 17.10 -23.27
C LEU A 850 -14.71 17.72 -23.60
N PHE A 851 -14.98 18.92 -23.07
CA PHE A 851 -16.09 19.76 -23.50
C PHE A 851 -15.68 20.57 -24.73
N GLN A 852 -16.13 20.12 -25.89
CA GLN A 852 -15.80 20.74 -27.18
C GLN A 852 -16.67 21.96 -27.42
N LEU A 853 -16.04 23.13 -27.50
CA LEU A 853 -16.71 24.43 -27.70
C LEU A 853 -16.89 24.80 -29.17
N GLY A 854 -16.11 24.17 -30.04
CA GLY A 854 -16.13 24.43 -31.47
C GLY A 854 -15.07 23.60 -32.20
N GLY A 855 -15.11 23.66 -33.52
CA GLY A 855 -14.17 22.94 -34.36
C GLY A 855 -14.77 22.51 -35.69
N SER A 856 -13.90 22.19 -36.65
CA SER A 856 -14.31 21.51 -37.89
C SER A 856 -14.39 19.98 -37.71
N GLN A 857 -13.73 19.43 -36.68
CA GLN A 857 -13.76 18.02 -36.31
C GLN A 857 -14.66 17.79 -35.09
N SER A 858 -15.12 16.56 -34.89
CA SER A 858 -15.94 16.17 -33.72
C SER A 858 -15.11 15.28 -32.81
N PHE A 859 -14.71 15.83 -31.67
CA PHE A 859 -13.82 15.24 -30.69
C PHE A 859 -14.11 15.88 -29.33
N GLY A 860 -15.06 15.31 -28.58
CA GLY A 860 -15.53 15.84 -27.30
C GLY A 860 -17.06 15.80 -27.14
N ILE A 861 -17.53 16.25 -25.98
CA ILE A 861 -18.93 16.57 -25.68
C ILE A 861 -19.29 17.90 -26.38
N ASP A 862 -20.19 17.87 -27.36
CA ASP A 862 -20.50 19.01 -28.26
C ASP A 862 -21.77 19.79 -27.88
N ASP A 863 -22.24 19.66 -26.63
CA ASP A 863 -23.44 20.33 -26.12
C ASP A 863 -23.25 21.85 -25.88
N PHE A 864 -22.01 22.34 -25.89
CA PHE A 864 -21.65 23.73 -25.62
C PHE A 864 -20.99 24.35 -26.86
N VAL A 865 -21.61 25.37 -27.46
CA VAL A 865 -21.13 25.92 -28.74
C VAL A 865 -20.73 27.39 -28.61
N TYR A 866 -19.49 27.71 -28.97
CA TYR A 866 -19.01 29.07 -29.17
C TYR A 866 -19.55 29.64 -30.48
N THR A 867 -20.16 30.82 -30.40
CA THR A 867 -20.77 31.49 -31.56
C THR A 867 -20.16 32.87 -31.85
N GLY A 868 -19.17 33.28 -31.05
CA GLY A 868 -18.52 34.58 -31.15
C GLY A 868 -17.54 34.66 -32.33
N ASP A 869 -17.40 35.86 -32.89
CA ASP A 869 -16.46 36.21 -33.95
C ASP A 869 -15.26 37.00 -33.38
N GLY A 870 -14.64 36.47 -32.32
CA GLY A 870 -13.56 37.14 -31.57
C GLY A 870 -14.01 37.86 -30.29
N GLU A 871 -15.30 37.83 -29.98
CA GLU A 871 -15.87 38.40 -28.75
C GLU A 871 -15.91 37.38 -27.61
N TRP A 872 -15.81 37.86 -26.36
CA TRP A 872 -15.94 37.02 -25.17
C TRP A 872 -17.34 36.43 -25.05
N GLN A 873 -17.41 35.12 -24.85
CA GLN A 873 -18.62 34.37 -24.50
C GLN A 873 -18.42 33.70 -23.14
N GLU A 874 -19.43 33.77 -22.28
CA GLU A 874 -19.46 33.12 -20.97
C GLU A 874 -20.00 31.69 -21.10
N PHE A 875 -19.34 30.75 -20.43
CA PHE A 875 -19.74 29.37 -20.34
C PHE A 875 -19.98 28.98 -18.88
N LEU A 876 -20.99 28.12 -18.69
CA LEU A 876 -21.30 27.45 -17.44
C LEU A 876 -21.68 26.02 -17.78
N ILE A 877 -20.89 25.06 -17.29
CA ILE A 877 -21.01 23.64 -17.63
C ILE A 877 -21.30 22.87 -16.32
N PRO A 878 -22.40 22.10 -16.24
CA PRO A 878 -22.68 21.22 -15.10
C PRO A 878 -21.79 19.98 -15.19
N LEU A 879 -20.63 20.00 -14.55
CA LEU A 879 -19.67 18.89 -14.60
C LEU A 879 -20.28 17.58 -14.11
N GLY A 880 -21.04 17.62 -13.01
CA GLY A 880 -21.67 16.44 -12.40
C GLY A 880 -22.68 15.69 -13.26
N GLU A 881 -23.13 16.27 -14.38
CA GLU A 881 -23.97 15.56 -15.36
C GLU A 881 -23.17 14.67 -16.32
N TYR A 882 -21.87 14.95 -16.48
CA TYR A 882 -21.01 14.29 -17.49
C TYR A 882 -19.83 13.53 -16.88
N LEU A 883 -19.28 14.04 -15.77
CA LEU A 883 -18.07 13.53 -15.12
C LEU A 883 -18.35 13.20 -13.65
N SER A 884 -17.50 12.37 -13.05
CA SER A 884 -17.56 12.02 -11.63
C SER A 884 -16.20 11.56 -11.14
N GLY A 885 -15.92 11.73 -9.84
CA GLY A 885 -14.65 11.32 -9.22
C GLY A 885 -13.63 12.45 -9.18
N THR A 886 -12.47 12.15 -8.60
CA THR A 886 -11.36 13.10 -8.48
C THR A 886 -10.73 13.34 -9.83
N LYS A 887 -10.65 14.59 -10.27
CA LYS A 887 -9.88 15.02 -11.44
C LYS A 887 -8.67 15.78 -10.95
N ASP A 888 -7.48 15.37 -11.39
CA ASP A 888 -6.19 15.92 -11.00
C ASP A 888 -5.66 16.95 -12.02
N ARG A 889 -6.34 17.10 -13.17
CA ARG A 889 -5.96 18.01 -14.25
C ARG A 889 -7.15 18.66 -14.95
N ILE A 890 -6.95 19.90 -15.41
CA ILE A 890 -7.73 20.54 -16.47
C ILE A 890 -6.84 20.63 -17.70
N TYR A 891 -7.34 20.30 -18.88
CA TYR A 891 -6.63 20.53 -20.13
C TYR A 891 -7.41 21.42 -21.10
N PHE A 892 -6.65 22.15 -21.92
CA PHE A 892 -7.12 23.10 -22.90
C PHE A 892 -6.68 22.63 -24.27
N ALA A 893 -7.66 22.47 -25.16
CA ALA A 893 -7.43 22.05 -26.53
C ALA A 893 -7.57 23.26 -27.46
N ALA A 894 -6.52 23.52 -28.25
CA ALA A 894 -6.57 24.34 -29.44
C ALA A 894 -5.80 23.59 -30.54
N ASP A 895 -6.53 22.93 -31.44
CA ASP A 895 -5.94 22.14 -32.54
C ASP A 895 -6.31 22.76 -33.89
N ASP A 896 -5.32 23.00 -34.75
CA ASP A 896 -5.46 23.54 -36.10
C ASP A 896 -4.34 23.01 -37.02
N ASP A 897 -4.45 21.74 -37.45
CA ASP A 897 -3.52 21.13 -38.43
C ASP A 897 -3.54 21.83 -39.82
N GLY A 898 -4.44 22.81 -39.99
CA GLY A 898 -4.91 23.41 -41.22
C GLY A 898 -4.34 24.79 -41.55
N ASN A 899 -3.20 25.20 -41.00
CA ASN A 899 -2.43 26.37 -41.46
C ASN A 899 -3.17 27.74 -41.34
N GLU A 900 -4.25 27.80 -40.56
CA GLU A 900 -4.83 29.04 -40.04
C GLU A 900 -4.39 29.15 -38.55
N ALA A 901 -4.20 30.37 -38.06
CA ALA A 901 -3.71 30.59 -36.70
C ALA A 901 -4.93 30.82 -35.81
N ALA A 902 -5.55 29.75 -35.32
CA ALA A 902 -6.55 29.88 -34.26
C ALA A 902 -5.85 30.34 -32.98
N SER A 903 -6.25 31.50 -32.48
CA SER A 903 -5.86 32.01 -31.17
C SER A 903 -7.05 31.82 -30.24
N VAL A 904 -6.85 31.07 -29.16
CA VAL A 904 -7.87 30.76 -28.17
C VAL A 904 -7.48 31.41 -26.86
N GLU A 905 -8.39 32.18 -26.27
CA GLU A 905 -8.17 32.78 -24.97
C GLU A 905 -9.27 32.36 -24.00
N LEU A 906 -8.85 31.82 -22.86
CA LEU A 906 -9.71 31.51 -21.73
C LEU A 906 -9.38 32.44 -20.58
N ALA A 907 -10.40 32.87 -19.84
CA ALA A 907 -10.23 33.69 -18.65
C ALA A 907 -11.29 33.39 -17.58
N ASP A 908 -10.99 33.77 -16.35
CA ASP A 908 -11.89 33.67 -15.19
C ASP A 908 -12.43 32.24 -14.96
N ILE A 909 -11.56 31.23 -15.00
CA ILE A 909 -11.96 29.84 -14.81
C ILE A 909 -12.24 29.61 -13.32
N ARG A 910 -13.43 29.08 -12.99
CA ARG A 910 -13.86 28.73 -11.64
C ARG A 910 -14.52 27.36 -11.64
N ILE A 911 -14.19 26.53 -10.66
CA ILE A 911 -14.86 25.26 -10.39
C ILE A 911 -15.51 25.36 -9.01
N PHE A 912 -16.78 25.01 -8.88
CA PHE A 912 -17.52 25.17 -7.63
C PHE A 912 -18.69 24.18 -7.52
N GLN A 913 -19.16 23.96 -6.29
CA GLN A 913 -20.37 23.18 -6.01
C GLN A 913 -21.55 24.13 -5.75
N MET A 914 -22.75 23.79 -6.24
CA MET A 914 -23.96 24.57 -5.94
C MET A 914 -25.04 23.73 -5.28
N ASP A 915 -25.55 24.22 -4.14
CA ASP A 915 -26.71 23.64 -3.44
C ASP A 915 -28.03 23.75 -4.25
N ASP A 916 -28.10 24.63 -5.26
CA ASP A 916 -29.25 24.84 -6.16
C ASP A 916 -28.77 25.27 -7.58
N SER A 917 -29.29 24.67 -8.66
CA SER A 917 -28.88 24.98 -10.04
C SER A 917 -29.13 26.46 -10.44
N PRO A 918 -28.14 27.19 -10.97
CA PRO A 918 -28.30 28.59 -11.36
C PRO A 918 -29.08 28.71 -12.68
N ALA A 919 -29.76 29.85 -12.87
CA ALA A 919 -30.60 30.08 -14.04
C ALA A 919 -29.79 30.48 -15.30
N SER A 920 -28.54 30.94 -15.16
CA SER A 920 -27.66 31.38 -16.25
C SER A 920 -26.19 31.52 -15.84
N ALA A 921 -25.25 31.49 -16.81
CA ALA A 921 -23.82 31.75 -16.59
C ALA A 921 -23.55 33.13 -15.95
N SER A 922 -24.31 34.15 -16.36
CA SER A 922 -24.18 35.51 -15.81
C SER A 922 -24.52 35.60 -14.31
N ASP A 923 -25.34 34.69 -13.77
CA ASP A 923 -25.65 34.66 -12.34
C ASP A 923 -24.48 34.06 -11.52
N ALA A 924 -23.74 33.11 -12.09
CA ALA A 924 -22.53 32.53 -11.47
C ALA A 924 -21.38 33.54 -11.38
N PHE A 925 -21.17 34.36 -12.42
CA PHE A 925 -20.19 35.46 -12.40
C PHE A 925 -20.59 36.64 -11.49
N ALA A 926 -21.88 36.78 -11.13
CA ALA A 926 -22.40 37.90 -10.33
C ALA A 926 -22.40 37.65 -8.81
N ALA A 927 -22.00 36.48 -8.33
CA ALA A 927 -22.01 36.11 -6.91
C ALA A 927 -21.05 36.95 -6.02
N GLU A 928 -20.28 37.88 -6.59
CA GLU A 928 -19.42 38.83 -5.87
C GLU A 928 -20.15 40.06 -5.28
N THR A 929 -21.17 39.85 -4.45
CA THR A 929 -21.50 40.88 -3.45
C THR A 929 -21.80 40.23 -2.10
N PRO A 930 -21.00 40.48 -1.05
CA PRO A 930 -21.37 40.05 0.29
C PRO A 930 -22.68 40.74 0.67
N PRO A 931 -23.56 40.09 1.47
CA PRO A 931 -24.68 40.79 2.07
C PRO A 931 -24.11 41.95 2.89
N ALA A 932 -24.49 43.18 2.52
CA ALA A 932 -24.11 44.37 3.23
C ALA A 932 -24.75 44.35 4.63
N ASP A 933 -23.99 43.95 5.66
CA ASP A 933 -24.23 44.29 7.06
C ASP A 933 -22.89 44.46 7.81
N ILE A 934 -22.40 45.70 7.92
CA ILE A 934 -22.40 46.53 9.14
C ILE A 934 -21.48 46.01 10.26
N LEU A 935 -20.28 46.62 10.36
CA LEU A 935 -19.68 47.02 11.64
C LEU A 935 -18.92 48.38 11.47
N PRO A 936 -18.80 49.19 12.54
CA PRO A 936 -19.01 50.63 12.45
C PRO A 936 -17.74 51.46 12.35
N LEU A 937 -17.79 52.51 11.53
CA LEU A 937 -16.91 53.67 11.61
C LEU A 937 -17.74 54.88 12.07
N VAL A 938 -17.91 55.02 13.39
CA VAL A 938 -18.30 56.29 14.02
C VAL A 938 -17.39 56.55 15.22
N GLU A 939 -16.16 56.97 14.92
CA GLU A 939 -15.71 58.20 15.56
C GLU A 939 -16.46 59.35 14.87
N MET A 940 -16.90 60.33 15.66
CA MET A 940 -17.60 61.57 15.26
C MET A 940 -19.14 61.60 15.44
N LEU A 941 -19.63 61.33 16.65
CA LEU A 941 -20.79 62.04 17.19
C LEU A 941 -20.47 62.63 18.59
N PRO A 942 -20.88 63.89 18.87
CA PRO A 942 -20.57 64.57 20.13
C PRO A 942 -21.31 63.96 21.34
N PRO A 943 -20.83 64.17 22.59
CA PRO A 943 -21.11 63.33 23.76
C PRO A 943 -22.56 63.33 24.30
N ASP A 944 -23.48 64.04 23.66
CA ASP A 944 -24.74 64.44 24.29
C ASP A 944 -26.01 63.98 23.53
N MET A 945 -25.91 62.99 22.62
CA MET A 945 -27.07 62.47 21.87
C MET A 945 -27.30 60.99 22.17
N HIS A 946 -28.47 60.64 22.74
CA HIS A 946 -28.83 59.26 23.10
C HIS A 946 -29.65 58.58 21.99
N ILE A 947 -29.51 57.25 21.92
CA ILE A 947 -30.01 56.38 20.84
C ILE A 947 -31.55 56.36 20.71
N ASP A 948 -32.27 56.85 21.72
CA ASP A 948 -33.74 56.92 21.75
C ASP A 948 -34.33 58.00 20.83
N ASP A 949 -33.49 58.88 20.26
CA ASP A 949 -33.92 60.04 19.46
C ASP A 949 -33.99 59.79 17.94
N LEU A 950 -33.73 58.57 17.45
CA LEU A 950 -33.84 58.26 16.01
C LEU A 950 -35.07 57.42 15.68
N PRO A 951 -35.90 57.83 14.70
CA PRO A 951 -37.17 57.19 14.40
C PRO A 951 -36.96 55.88 13.64
N PHE A 952 -37.53 54.80 14.17
CA PHE A 952 -37.81 53.57 13.44
C PHE A 952 -38.57 53.87 12.14
N ILE A 953 -38.23 53.19 11.04
CA ILE A 953 -39.20 52.51 10.15
C ILE A 953 -38.44 51.58 9.18
N ALA A 954 -38.94 50.33 9.19
CA ALA A 954 -38.91 49.23 8.22
C ALA A 954 -37.55 48.70 7.77
#